data_AF-A0A2E6KYY1-F1
#
_entry.id   AF-A0A2E6KYY1-F1
#
_cell.length_a   1.000
_cell.length_b   1.000
_cell.length_c   1.000
_cell.angle_alpha   90.00
_cell.angle_beta   90.00
_cell.angle_gamma   90.00
#
_symmetry.space_group_name_H-M   'P 1'
#
loop_
_entity.id
_entity.type
_entity.pdbx_description
1 polymer ?
#
loop_
_entity_poly.entity_id
_entity_poly.type
_entity_poly.pdbx_seq_one_letter_code
_entity_poly.pdbx_strand_id
1 'polypeptide(L)'
;FVAGISHLDDELMDDWGVSLLNISDSATLPLVTSDGIRLAYHNGIVPLDAFTDAFPINDIAAGISDAVGSQGLITMNDIYWVNDALSDGLGTAGGLNYVHGTDCTEDNPFSFDLHYCLQGPTAMSNQYPVFLRSTSQPFSASLVQILKNNFGTGDLAEYVDVIQESDLRDLFNSGISIETVLPGDFLDSVIPDSLPPSELTLEIILPNWVKTIDGDDRLTFEKSLGATEDMDISLAGTDPYDWRTNIKDDDANIICTTVQRTCITSTMELDVSAFRINEWSQSVSLDFALDAEVSIYRVLVPLDEIDQGDTTRVNFEAAPVDLLRLGLDLASRLAEPKTFDDIGNICRDDQDYSVCDTNLSLLFTPEGLSDFSVDIGEMITDYIHQSGADIPNQEDSPFGRVDLSGFQIRTKVDGLGGLDQDIGDDDPITLSVKIPEVEFKLDLDGNIGELLEGNTSSLELNFFANAFRGLVVNPLVSAAELLGSSLSNSVVSGSGITYPSPEAESTSFSFSGNTSIAEDVEFSLNGPVSIILPRGITIEDVEESAGLLTITNEGGRQKLTYNFPVGEYDDTISFRVKVSWLYLLLQFWVYPTFVIALLALFIRRRRRKKRLKKARKAAAQTGTKVAIGDSEFADLRGFKSEGLHGELQQFEDYSINEPPPMIDLGDERFD
;
A
#
# COMPACT_ATOMS: atom_id res chain seq x y z
N PHE A 1 40.39 6.87 -29.00
CA PHE A 1 41.06 5.68 -29.55
C PHE A 1 42.55 5.93 -29.72
N VAL A 2 43.39 4.99 -29.26
CA VAL A 2 44.84 5.00 -29.46
C VAL A 2 45.26 3.57 -29.84
N ALA A 3 46.03 3.40 -30.91
CA ALA A 3 46.61 2.13 -31.30
C ALA A 3 48.13 2.20 -31.23
N GLY A 4 48.75 1.31 -30.43
CA GLY A 4 50.20 1.15 -30.36
C GLY A 4 50.67 0.05 -31.31
N ILE A 5 51.43 0.42 -32.33
CA ILE A 5 51.97 -0.52 -33.32
C ILE A 5 53.43 -0.81 -32.97
N SER A 6 53.66 -2.03 -32.51
CA SER A 6 55.02 -2.54 -32.22
C SER A 6 55.66 -3.21 -33.45
N HIS A 7 54.83 -3.85 -34.28
CA HIS A 7 55.24 -4.44 -35.55
C HIS A 7 54.05 -4.61 -36.51
N LEU A 8 54.34 -4.81 -37.79
CA LEU A 8 53.40 -5.16 -38.86
C LEU A 8 53.96 -6.38 -39.60
N ASP A 9 53.15 -7.41 -39.83
CA ASP A 9 53.51 -8.59 -40.61
C ASP A 9 53.12 -8.43 -42.10
N ASP A 10 53.52 -9.41 -42.93
CA ASP A 10 53.27 -9.34 -44.37
C ASP A 10 51.79 -9.45 -44.74
N GLU A 11 51.04 -10.30 -44.05
CA GLU A 11 49.59 -10.47 -44.23
C GLU A 11 48.85 -9.14 -43.99
N LEU A 12 49.13 -8.43 -42.90
CA LEU A 12 48.47 -7.17 -42.59
C LEU A 12 48.92 -6.03 -43.52
N MET A 13 50.19 -6.02 -43.95
CA MET A 13 50.68 -5.06 -44.94
C MET A 13 50.02 -5.26 -46.32
N ASP A 14 49.82 -6.52 -46.73
CA ASP A 14 49.13 -6.87 -47.98
C ASP A 14 47.64 -6.52 -47.90
N ASP A 15 46.97 -6.80 -46.78
CA ASP A 15 45.56 -6.47 -46.54
C ASP A 15 45.31 -4.96 -46.53
N TRP A 16 46.22 -4.19 -45.94
CA TRP A 16 46.14 -2.71 -45.95
C TRP A 16 46.61 -2.12 -47.28
N GLY A 17 47.15 -2.93 -48.20
CA GLY A 17 47.69 -2.48 -49.48
C GLY A 17 48.90 -1.57 -49.34
N VAL A 18 49.60 -1.63 -48.19
CA VAL A 18 50.74 -0.76 -47.89
C VAL A 18 52.04 -1.52 -48.09
N SER A 19 52.79 -1.09 -49.11
CA SER A 19 54.15 -1.59 -49.33
C SER A 19 55.17 -0.56 -48.87
N LEU A 20 55.99 -0.95 -47.90
CA LEU A 20 57.08 -0.11 -47.38
C LEU A 20 58.27 0.02 -48.35
N LEU A 21 58.26 -0.76 -49.44
CA LEU A 21 59.35 -0.87 -50.38
C LEU A 21 58.80 -1.10 -51.80
N ASN A 22 59.01 -0.14 -52.71
CA ASN A 22 58.68 -0.30 -54.12
C ASN A 22 59.72 -1.19 -54.83
N ILE A 23 59.79 -2.47 -54.45
CA ILE A 23 60.78 -3.42 -54.98
C ILE A 23 60.04 -4.49 -55.78
N SER A 24 60.30 -4.51 -57.08
CA SER A 24 59.96 -5.60 -57.99
C SER A 24 60.25 -6.98 -57.39
N ASP A 25 59.26 -7.88 -57.28
CA ASP A 25 59.24 -9.37 -57.10
C ASP A 25 60.44 -10.11 -56.42
N SER A 26 61.41 -9.43 -55.81
CA SER A 26 62.76 -9.95 -55.54
C SER A 26 63.15 -9.90 -54.06
N ALA A 27 62.35 -9.24 -53.21
CA ALA A 27 62.57 -9.16 -51.78
C ALA A 27 61.22 -9.19 -51.05
N THR A 28 61.04 -10.14 -50.15
CA THR A 28 59.88 -10.22 -49.25
C THR A 28 60.28 -9.63 -47.89
N LEU A 29 59.39 -8.83 -47.31
CA LEU A 29 59.58 -8.21 -46.00
C LEU A 29 58.56 -8.82 -45.04
N PRO A 30 58.91 -9.90 -44.32
CA PRO A 30 57.93 -10.66 -43.53
C PRO A 30 57.45 -9.93 -42.27
N LEU A 31 58.19 -8.91 -41.82
CA LEU A 31 57.92 -8.17 -40.60
C LEU A 31 58.57 -6.80 -40.67
N VAL A 32 57.86 -5.77 -40.22
CA VAL A 32 58.38 -4.43 -39.99
C VAL A 32 58.13 -4.04 -38.55
N THR A 33 59.19 -3.77 -37.81
CA THR A 33 59.12 -3.29 -36.43
C THR A 33 58.82 -1.79 -36.37
N SER A 34 58.48 -1.27 -35.20
CA SER A 34 58.29 0.16 -34.95
C SER A 34 59.48 1.02 -35.41
N ASP A 35 60.72 0.53 -35.24
CA ASP A 35 61.91 1.21 -35.76
C ASP A 35 62.02 1.15 -37.29
N GLY A 36 61.54 0.07 -37.91
CA GLY A 36 61.42 -0.01 -39.37
C GLY A 36 60.44 1.01 -39.94
N ILE A 37 59.32 1.26 -39.25
CA ILE A 37 58.36 2.30 -39.62
C ILE A 37 59.00 3.69 -39.48
N ARG A 38 59.70 3.96 -38.35
CA ARG A 38 60.42 5.23 -38.15
C ARG A 38 61.51 5.45 -39.19
N LEU A 39 62.26 4.40 -39.56
CA LEU A 39 63.24 4.45 -40.64
C LEU A 39 62.59 4.84 -41.96
N ALA A 40 61.50 4.18 -42.34
CA ALA A 40 60.79 4.48 -43.58
C ALA A 40 60.26 5.93 -43.60
N TYR A 41 59.73 6.41 -42.47
CA TYR A 41 59.22 7.77 -42.33
C TYR A 41 60.33 8.84 -42.43
N HIS A 42 61.36 8.75 -41.58
CA HIS A 42 62.42 9.77 -41.50
C HIS A 42 63.30 9.81 -42.75
N ASN A 43 63.34 8.73 -43.53
CA ASN A 43 64.03 8.68 -44.81
C ASN A 43 63.12 8.97 -46.02
N GLY A 44 61.83 9.29 -45.80
CA GLY A 44 60.88 9.63 -46.87
C GLY A 44 60.62 8.48 -47.85
N ILE A 45 60.74 7.24 -47.38
CA ILE A 45 60.60 6.03 -48.20
C ILE A 45 59.12 5.77 -48.51
N VAL A 46 58.23 6.03 -47.53
CA VAL A 46 56.78 5.79 -47.65
C VAL A 46 55.98 6.97 -47.12
N PRO A 47 54.95 7.43 -47.85
CA PRO A 47 53.98 8.37 -47.32
C PRO A 47 53.13 7.68 -46.26
N LEU A 48 53.17 8.18 -45.02
CA LEU A 48 52.43 7.60 -43.90
C LEU A 48 50.91 7.77 -44.02
N ASP A 49 50.44 8.63 -44.93
CA ASP A 49 49.02 8.85 -45.21
C ASP A 49 48.33 7.56 -45.70
N ALA A 50 49.07 6.70 -46.43
CA ALA A 50 48.56 5.42 -46.90
C ALA A 50 48.19 4.47 -45.74
N PHE A 51 48.89 4.58 -44.60
CA PHE A 51 48.56 3.79 -43.41
C PHE A 51 47.35 4.34 -42.66
N THR A 52 47.20 5.67 -42.57
CA THR A 52 46.03 6.28 -41.91
C THR A 52 44.76 6.09 -42.72
N ASP A 53 44.86 6.07 -44.06
CA ASP A 53 43.74 5.84 -44.98
C ASP A 53 43.26 4.38 -44.98
N ALA A 54 44.18 3.42 -44.79
CA ALA A 54 43.86 2.00 -44.74
C ALA A 54 43.31 1.54 -43.39
N PHE A 55 43.45 2.35 -42.33
CA PHE A 55 43.03 1.97 -40.99
C PHE A 55 41.49 1.93 -40.89
N PRO A 56 40.88 0.83 -40.40
CA PRO A 56 39.42 0.62 -40.41
C PRO A 56 38.69 1.39 -39.30
N ILE A 57 38.91 2.71 -39.20
CA ILE A 57 38.32 3.54 -38.14
C ILE A 57 36.80 3.61 -38.21
N ASN A 58 36.24 3.53 -39.42
CA ASN A 58 34.79 3.53 -39.63
C ASN A 58 34.16 2.22 -39.14
N ASP A 59 34.86 1.09 -39.26
CA ASP A 59 34.37 -0.20 -38.79
C ASP A 59 34.42 -0.27 -37.27
N ILE A 60 35.48 0.26 -36.64
CA ILE A 60 35.54 0.43 -35.18
C ILE A 60 34.42 1.37 -34.70
N ALA A 61 34.20 2.48 -35.40
CA ALA A 61 33.14 3.43 -35.07
C ALA A 61 31.75 2.81 -35.20
N ALA A 62 31.55 1.93 -36.19
CA ALA A 62 30.33 1.14 -36.36
C ALA A 62 30.16 0.12 -35.23
N GLY A 63 31.20 -0.65 -34.92
CA GLY A 63 31.17 -1.61 -33.81
C GLY A 63 30.86 -0.95 -32.46
N ILE A 64 31.49 0.19 -32.15
CA ILE A 64 31.20 0.94 -30.92
C ILE A 64 29.78 1.54 -30.98
N SER A 65 29.36 2.07 -32.12
CA SER A 65 28.01 2.63 -32.30
C SER A 65 26.92 1.60 -32.07
N ASP A 66 27.12 0.38 -32.57
CA ASP A 66 26.19 -0.74 -32.42
C ASP A 66 26.20 -1.25 -30.97
N ALA A 67 27.37 -1.42 -30.37
CA ALA A 67 27.52 -1.87 -28.99
C ALA A 67 26.94 -0.87 -27.97
N VAL A 68 27.13 0.43 -28.19
CA VAL A 68 26.63 1.52 -27.31
C VAL A 68 25.22 1.97 -27.73
N GLY A 69 24.62 1.37 -28.76
CA GLY A 69 23.24 1.64 -29.16
C GLY A 69 22.94 3.10 -29.53
N SER A 70 23.91 3.80 -30.10
CA SER A 70 23.77 5.23 -30.41
C SER A 70 22.77 5.46 -31.56
N GLN A 71 22.08 6.62 -31.57
CA GLN A 71 21.05 6.93 -32.60
C GLN A 71 21.62 7.16 -34.03
N GLY A 72 22.94 7.03 -34.21
CA GLY A 72 23.61 7.12 -35.50
C GLY A 72 25.12 6.89 -35.38
N LEU A 73 25.77 6.58 -36.50
CA LEU A 73 27.19 6.23 -36.52
C LEU A 73 28.07 7.29 -35.83
N ILE A 74 28.90 6.86 -34.88
CA ILE A 74 29.86 7.72 -34.19
C ILE A 74 30.83 8.30 -35.23
N THR A 75 30.91 9.62 -35.32
CA THR A 75 31.87 10.26 -36.21
C THR A 75 33.22 10.41 -35.52
N MET A 76 34.20 9.65 -35.99
CA MET A 76 35.59 9.77 -35.54
C MET A 76 36.29 10.92 -36.29
N ASN A 77 37.16 11.66 -35.60
CA ASN A 77 38.05 12.60 -36.27
C ASN A 77 39.14 11.84 -37.04
N ASP A 78 39.77 12.52 -37.99
CA ASP A 78 40.88 11.96 -38.77
C ASP A 78 41.98 11.40 -37.85
N ILE A 79 42.50 10.23 -38.24
CA ILE A 79 43.60 9.60 -37.52
C ILE A 79 44.88 10.38 -37.78
N TYR A 80 45.67 10.58 -36.73
CA TYR A 80 47.02 11.13 -36.85
C TYR A 80 48.05 10.26 -36.14
N TRP A 81 49.29 10.38 -36.61
CA TRP A 81 50.44 9.77 -35.97
C TRP A 81 50.92 10.61 -34.79
N VAL A 82 51.13 9.96 -33.65
CA VAL A 82 51.67 10.61 -32.46
C VAL A 82 53.18 10.77 -32.63
N ASN A 83 53.64 12.02 -32.53
CA ASN A 83 55.07 12.34 -32.67
C ASN A 83 55.88 11.88 -31.46
N ASP A 84 55.45 12.24 -30.26
CA ASP A 84 56.06 11.83 -29.00
C ASP A 84 54.95 11.46 -28.01
N ALA A 85 54.93 10.19 -27.61
CA ALA A 85 53.85 9.61 -26.83
C ALA A 85 53.66 10.27 -25.46
N LEU A 86 54.75 10.62 -24.77
CA LEU A 86 54.69 11.23 -23.44
C LEU A 86 54.18 12.67 -23.51
N SER A 87 54.59 13.42 -24.54
CA SER A 87 54.10 14.78 -24.79
C SER A 87 52.62 14.83 -25.17
N ASP A 88 52.12 13.74 -25.77
CA ASP A 88 50.71 13.57 -26.17
C ASP A 88 49.83 12.99 -25.04
N GLY A 89 50.42 12.74 -23.87
CA GLY A 89 49.74 12.29 -22.66
C GLY A 89 49.58 10.77 -22.52
N LEU A 90 50.31 9.97 -23.30
CA LEU A 90 50.32 8.51 -23.19
C LEU A 90 51.31 8.04 -22.09
N GLY A 91 50.99 6.92 -21.44
CA GLY A 91 51.81 6.37 -20.34
C GLY A 91 53.09 5.64 -20.78
N THR A 92 53.21 5.30 -22.06
CA THR A 92 54.30 4.50 -22.63
C THR A 92 55.17 5.35 -23.57
N ALA A 93 56.50 5.27 -23.42
CA ALA A 93 57.43 5.99 -24.29
C ALA A 93 57.42 5.43 -25.72
N GLY A 94 57.40 6.31 -26.73
CA GLY A 94 57.33 5.96 -28.14
C GLY A 94 56.85 7.11 -29.02
N GLY A 95 56.30 6.79 -30.20
CA GLY A 95 55.89 7.77 -31.21
C GLY A 95 56.84 7.87 -32.41
N LEU A 96 56.43 8.54 -33.48
CA LEU A 96 57.22 8.65 -34.73
C LEU A 96 58.57 9.35 -34.56
N ASN A 97 58.63 10.34 -33.68
CA ASN A 97 59.81 11.15 -33.40
C ASN A 97 60.45 10.76 -32.06
N TYR A 98 60.13 9.58 -31.54
CA TYR A 98 60.83 9.00 -30.40
C TYR A 98 62.34 9.05 -30.65
N VAL A 99 63.11 9.48 -29.66
CA VAL A 99 64.57 9.55 -29.75
C VAL A 99 65.15 8.49 -28.85
N HIS A 100 65.89 7.56 -29.45
CA HIS A 100 66.57 6.52 -28.70
C HIS A 100 67.71 7.10 -27.88
N GLY A 101 67.85 6.60 -26.65
CA GLY A 101 68.91 6.98 -25.73
C GLY A 101 70.21 6.21 -25.96
N THR A 102 70.86 5.81 -24.87
CA THR A 102 72.14 5.06 -24.89
C THR A 102 72.04 3.63 -25.43
N ASP A 103 70.83 3.16 -25.69
CA ASP A 103 70.55 1.76 -26.06
C ASP A 103 70.99 1.46 -27.49
N CYS A 104 71.16 2.50 -28.32
CA CYS A 104 71.60 2.39 -29.69
C CYS A 104 73.08 2.74 -29.80
N THR A 105 73.85 1.80 -30.35
CA THR A 105 75.32 1.86 -30.31
C THR A 105 75.93 2.41 -31.60
N GLU A 106 75.14 3.13 -32.39
CA GLU A 106 75.59 3.71 -33.64
C GLU A 106 76.51 4.90 -33.41
N ASP A 107 77.57 5.00 -34.21
CA ASP A 107 78.37 6.21 -34.28
C ASP A 107 77.49 7.32 -34.89
N ASN A 108 77.09 8.28 -34.05
CA ASN A 108 76.35 9.48 -34.43
C ASN A 108 77.28 10.71 -34.38
N PRO A 109 78.22 10.85 -35.32
CA PRO A 109 79.26 11.89 -35.29
C PRO A 109 78.72 13.32 -35.46
N PHE A 110 77.44 13.47 -35.80
CA PHE A 110 76.80 14.75 -36.07
C PHE A 110 75.71 15.13 -35.04
N SER A 111 75.53 14.33 -33.98
CA SER A 111 74.51 14.54 -32.93
C SER A 111 73.10 14.74 -33.49
N PHE A 112 72.71 13.95 -34.48
CA PHE A 112 71.32 13.92 -34.96
C PHE A 112 70.43 13.14 -33.99
N ASP A 113 69.13 13.45 -33.97
CA ASP A 113 68.17 12.67 -33.21
C ASP A 113 68.07 11.26 -33.83
N LEU A 114 68.40 10.23 -33.05
CA LEU A 114 68.36 8.83 -33.48
C LEU A 114 66.93 8.29 -33.31
N HIS A 115 66.12 8.39 -34.37
CA HIS A 115 64.73 7.96 -34.35
C HIS A 115 64.53 6.45 -34.57
N TYR A 116 65.57 5.76 -35.04
CA TYR A 116 65.59 4.31 -35.24
C TYR A 116 67.02 3.83 -35.08
N CYS A 117 67.21 2.54 -34.80
CA CYS A 117 68.52 1.98 -34.54
C CYS A 117 68.84 0.85 -35.52
N LEU A 118 70.00 0.87 -36.18
CA LEU A 118 70.48 -0.19 -37.08
C LEU A 118 71.58 -1.03 -36.43
N GLN A 119 72.23 -0.54 -35.36
CA GLN A 119 73.26 -1.26 -34.62
C GLN A 119 73.04 -1.24 -33.10
N GLY A 120 73.37 -2.35 -32.45
CA GLY A 120 73.27 -2.53 -31.01
C GLY A 120 72.25 -3.61 -30.61
N PRO A 121 72.06 -3.83 -29.31
CA PRO A 121 71.12 -4.83 -28.80
C PRO A 121 69.65 -4.51 -29.11
N THR A 122 69.32 -3.24 -29.40
CA THR A 122 67.98 -2.76 -29.77
C THR A 122 67.87 -2.38 -31.25
N ALA A 123 68.78 -2.87 -32.10
CA ALA A 123 68.71 -2.61 -33.54
C ALA A 123 67.37 -3.11 -34.13
N MET A 124 66.67 -2.22 -34.81
CA MET A 124 65.36 -2.42 -35.44
C MET A 124 64.33 -2.98 -34.45
N SER A 125 64.35 -2.49 -33.21
CA SER A 125 63.52 -3.00 -32.13
C SER A 125 62.03 -2.67 -32.31
N ASN A 126 61.19 -3.52 -31.71
CA ASN A 126 59.75 -3.33 -31.53
C ASN A 126 59.39 -2.81 -30.12
N GLN A 127 60.39 -2.51 -29.28
CA GLN A 127 60.19 -2.18 -27.86
C GLN A 127 59.51 -0.84 -27.60
N TYR A 128 59.63 0.12 -28.53
CA TYR A 128 59.06 1.46 -28.41
C TYR A 128 58.03 1.68 -29.52
N PRO A 129 56.72 1.48 -29.27
CA PRO A 129 55.71 1.50 -30.32
C PRO A 129 55.63 2.86 -31.04
N VAL A 130 55.12 2.83 -32.26
CA VAL A 130 54.57 4.03 -32.92
C VAL A 130 53.07 4.06 -32.69
N PHE A 131 52.49 5.24 -32.45
CA PHE A 131 51.08 5.34 -32.06
C PHE A 131 50.26 6.07 -33.12
N LEU A 132 49.06 5.54 -33.37
CA LEU A 132 47.98 6.21 -34.10
C LEU A 132 46.92 6.64 -33.09
N ARG A 133 46.41 7.87 -33.23
CA ARG A 133 45.37 8.40 -32.33
C ARG A 133 44.24 9.02 -33.13
N SER A 134 43.01 8.77 -32.66
CA SER A 134 41.80 9.46 -33.11
C SER A 134 40.85 9.66 -31.93
N THR A 135 40.12 10.77 -31.95
CA THR A 135 39.10 11.12 -30.97
C THR A 135 37.75 11.26 -31.67
N SER A 136 36.65 10.86 -31.04
CA SER A 136 35.31 11.17 -31.53
C SER A 136 34.91 12.58 -31.14
N GLN A 137 33.93 13.15 -31.86
CA GLN A 137 33.12 14.24 -31.30
C GLN A 137 32.18 13.67 -30.23
N PRO A 138 31.78 14.46 -29.21
CA PRO A 138 30.76 14.04 -28.27
C PRO A 138 29.51 13.58 -29.02
N PHE A 139 29.06 12.36 -28.74
CA PHE A 139 27.84 11.79 -29.32
C PHE A 139 26.86 11.48 -28.18
N SER A 140 25.56 11.67 -28.45
CA SER A 140 24.52 11.35 -27.47
C SER A 140 24.22 9.86 -27.51
N ALA A 141 24.70 9.12 -26.51
CA ALA A 141 24.17 7.80 -26.18
C ALA A 141 23.08 7.98 -25.13
N SER A 142 21.85 7.54 -25.44
CA SER A 142 20.78 7.54 -24.44
C SER A 142 20.82 6.19 -23.72
N LEU A 143 20.92 6.21 -22.38
CA LEU A 143 20.82 4.99 -21.58
C LEU A 143 19.49 4.27 -21.84
N VAL A 144 18.40 5.03 -22.04
CA VAL A 144 17.09 4.49 -22.45
C VAL A 144 17.22 3.73 -23.78
N GLN A 145 17.99 4.24 -24.74
CA GLN A 145 18.18 3.56 -26.03
C GLN A 145 19.06 2.31 -25.92
N ILE A 146 20.08 2.35 -25.06
CA ILE A 146 20.90 1.17 -24.75
C ILE A 146 20.01 0.08 -24.16
N LEU A 147 19.16 0.43 -23.19
CA LEU A 147 18.18 -0.47 -22.61
C LEU A 147 17.20 -0.99 -23.69
N LYS A 148 16.61 -0.12 -24.52
CA LYS A 148 15.75 -0.48 -25.67
C LYS A 148 16.37 -1.52 -26.59
N ASN A 149 17.63 -1.35 -26.94
CA ASN A 149 18.30 -2.22 -27.90
C ASN A 149 18.68 -3.58 -27.30
N ASN A 150 18.83 -3.66 -25.96
CA ASN A 150 19.21 -4.88 -25.25
C ASN A 150 18.01 -5.65 -24.66
N PHE A 151 16.89 -5.00 -24.37
CA PHE A 151 15.66 -5.67 -23.97
C PHE A 151 14.99 -6.31 -25.21
N GLY A 152 14.87 -7.64 -25.21
CA GLY A 152 14.25 -8.39 -26.31
C GLY A 152 12.73 -8.17 -26.45
N THR A 153 12.10 -8.97 -27.32
CA THR A 153 10.63 -8.94 -27.51
C THR A 153 9.91 -9.59 -26.32
N GLY A 154 9.19 -8.82 -25.51
CA GLY A 154 8.37 -9.29 -24.37
C GLY A 154 7.66 -8.13 -23.65
N ASP A 155 6.93 -8.41 -22.57
CA ASP A 155 6.13 -7.43 -21.80
C ASP A 155 6.95 -6.20 -21.34
N LEU A 156 8.25 -6.37 -21.07
CA LEU A 156 9.14 -5.27 -20.68
C LEU A 156 9.44 -4.28 -21.81
N ALA A 157 9.28 -4.67 -23.08
CA ALA A 157 9.50 -3.78 -24.21
C ALA A 157 8.49 -2.62 -24.23
N GLU A 158 7.25 -2.87 -23.79
CA GLU A 158 6.20 -1.85 -23.74
C GLU A 158 6.51 -0.76 -22.70
N TYR A 159 7.06 -1.15 -21.54
CA TYR A 159 7.52 -0.21 -20.51
C TYR A 159 8.67 0.64 -21.01
N VAL A 160 9.64 0.01 -21.67
CA VAL A 160 10.81 0.71 -22.19
C VAL A 160 10.41 1.77 -23.23
N ASP A 161 9.32 1.58 -23.97
CA ASP A 161 8.81 2.58 -24.92
C ASP A 161 8.28 3.86 -24.28
N VAL A 162 7.72 3.77 -23.07
CA VAL A 162 7.13 4.90 -22.34
C VAL A 162 8.08 5.54 -21.32
N ILE A 163 9.17 4.85 -20.96
CA ILE A 163 10.21 5.35 -20.05
C ILE A 163 10.94 6.54 -20.67
N GLN A 164 11.06 7.58 -19.87
CA GLN A 164 11.82 8.80 -20.14
C GLN A 164 13.10 8.83 -19.30
N GLU A 165 14.00 9.75 -19.64
CA GLU A 165 15.24 9.95 -18.88
C GLU A 165 15.00 10.37 -17.43
N SER A 166 13.96 11.19 -17.18
CA SER A 166 13.54 11.53 -15.82
C SER A 166 13.15 10.30 -15.02
N ASP A 167 12.45 9.35 -15.61
CA ASP A 167 12.00 8.14 -14.91
C ASP A 167 13.19 7.25 -14.52
N LEU A 168 14.19 7.14 -15.39
CA LEU A 168 15.42 6.41 -15.05
C LEU A 168 16.20 7.12 -13.94
N ARG A 169 16.29 8.46 -13.99
CA ARG A 169 16.90 9.23 -12.91
C ARG A 169 16.20 8.97 -11.59
N ASP A 170 14.87 9.04 -11.60
CA ASP A 170 14.05 8.88 -10.40
C ASP A 170 14.17 7.42 -9.89
N LEU A 171 14.22 6.43 -10.78
CA LEU A 171 14.51 5.02 -10.46
C LEU A 171 15.87 4.84 -9.78
N PHE A 172 16.96 5.40 -10.33
CA PHE A 172 18.29 5.29 -9.71
C PHE A 172 18.40 6.10 -8.42
N ASN A 173 17.73 7.24 -8.32
CA ASN A 173 17.64 8.02 -7.11
C ASN A 173 16.71 7.40 -6.06
N SER A 174 15.88 6.40 -6.41
CA SER A 174 15.11 5.61 -5.43
C SER A 174 15.98 4.74 -4.53
N GLY A 175 17.30 4.67 -4.78
CA GLY A 175 18.26 3.84 -4.05
C GLY A 175 18.64 2.57 -4.79
N ILE A 176 18.05 2.31 -5.96
CA ILE A 176 18.40 1.18 -6.82
C ILE A 176 19.78 1.43 -7.44
N SER A 177 20.64 0.42 -7.33
CA SER A 177 21.92 0.36 -8.04
C SER A 177 22.04 -0.94 -8.82
N ILE A 178 22.75 -0.88 -9.93
CA ILE A 178 22.93 -2.01 -10.84
C ILE A 178 24.42 -2.30 -10.95
N GLU A 179 24.79 -3.54 -10.77
CA GLU A 179 26.13 -4.07 -11.02
C GLU A 179 26.01 -5.13 -12.10
N THR A 180 26.87 -5.11 -13.12
CA THR A 180 26.89 -6.13 -14.15
C THR A 180 28.31 -6.43 -14.59
N VAL A 181 28.58 -7.70 -14.87
CA VAL A 181 29.88 -8.17 -15.34
C VAL A 181 29.77 -8.43 -16.83
N LEU A 182 30.49 -7.64 -17.63
CA LEU A 182 30.65 -7.90 -19.05
C LEU A 182 31.82 -8.86 -19.28
N PRO A 183 31.63 -9.89 -20.13
CA PRO A 183 32.73 -10.75 -20.56
C PRO A 183 33.87 -9.93 -21.18
N GLY A 184 35.11 -10.27 -20.87
CA GLY A 184 36.27 -9.52 -21.41
C GLY A 184 36.41 -9.57 -22.94
N ASP A 185 35.75 -10.52 -23.62
CA ASP A 185 35.68 -10.60 -25.08
C ASP A 185 34.61 -9.66 -25.68
N PHE A 186 33.88 -8.90 -24.86
CA PHE A 186 32.94 -7.88 -25.35
C PHE A 186 33.60 -6.88 -26.29
N LEU A 187 34.80 -6.39 -25.95
CA LEU A 187 35.56 -5.50 -26.83
C LEU A 187 36.12 -6.21 -28.08
N ASP A 188 36.20 -7.54 -28.09
CA ASP A 188 36.62 -8.30 -29.27
C ASP A 188 35.56 -8.26 -30.36
N SER A 189 34.28 -8.24 -29.99
CA SER A 189 33.18 -8.09 -30.95
C SER A 189 33.13 -6.72 -31.64
N VAL A 190 33.78 -5.72 -31.04
CA VAL A 190 33.85 -4.34 -31.51
C VAL A 190 35.09 -4.07 -32.37
N ILE A 191 36.13 -4.89 -32.24
CA ILE A 191 37.41 -4.75 -32.95
C ILE A 191 37.34 -5.59 -34.23
N PRO A 192 37.38 -4.99 -35.44
CA PRO A 192 37.39 -5.75 -36.69
C PRO A 192 38.63 -6.66 -36.79
N ASP A 193 38.43 -7.83 -37.42
CA ASP A 193 39.47 -8.86 -37.63
C ASP A 193 40.72 -8.35 -38.37
N SER A 194 40.61 -7.23 -39.09
CA SER A 194 41.67 -6.58 -39.87
C SER A 194 42.61 -5.69 -39.06
N LEU A 195 42.44 -5.63 -37.74
CA LEU A 195 43.32 -4.90 -36.83
C LEU A 195 44.41 -5.81 -36.24
N PRO A 196 45.68 -5.36 -36.22
CA PRO A 196 46.72 -6.08 -35.51
C PRO A 196 46.40 -6.14 -34.00
N PRO A 197 47.05 -7.05 -33.25
CA PRO A 197 46.94 -7.09 -31.79
C PRO A 197 47.16 -5.69 -31.23
N SER A 198 46.11 -5.11 -30.65
CA SER A 198 46.09 -3.72 -30.20
C SER A 198 45.46 -3.63 -28.81
N GLU A 199 46.03 -2.75 -27.99
CA GLU A 199 45.43 -2.34 -26.72
C GLU A 199 44.36 -1.28 -27.01
N LEU A 200 43.19 -1.44 -26.41
CA LEU A 200 42.06 -0.55 -26.62
C LEU A 200 41.54 -0.06 -25.26
N THR A 201 41.44 1.26 -25.12
CA THR A 201 40.76 1.90 -23.99
C THR A 201 39.51 2.62 -24.51
N LEU A 202 38.35 2.25 -23.99
CA LEU A 202 37.07 2.90 -24.22
C LEU A 202 36.63 3.58 -22.92
N GLU A 203 36.42 4.90 -22.98
CA GLU A 203 35.94 5.70 -21.86
C GLU A 203 34.55 6.24 -22.22
N ILE A 204 33.54 5.91 -21.41
CA ILE A 204 32.16 6.40 -21.55
C ILE A 204 31.87 7.38 -20.43
N ILE A 205 31.62 8.64 -20.78
CA ILE A 205 31.21 9.67 -19.82
C ILE A 205 29.73 9.46 -19.49
N LEU A 206 29.41 9.29 -18.20
CA LEU A 206 28.05 9.10 -17.72
C LEU A 206 27.27 10.44 -17.73
N PRO A 207 25.93 10.39 -17.87
CA PRO A 207 25.08 11.56 -17.66
C PRO A 207 25.26 12.15 -16.26
N ASN A 208 24.99 13.45 -16.09
CA ASN A 208 25.16 14.15 -14.82
C ASN A 208 24.24 13.70 -13.67
N TRP A 209 23.34 12.75 -13.92
CA TRP A 209 22.41 12.17 -12.97
C TRP A 209 22.71 10.69 -12.67
N VAL A 210 23.73 10.10 -13.32
CA VAL A 210 24.25 8.75 -13.05
C VAL A 210 25.71 8.83 -12.64
N LYS A 211 26.13 7.97 -11.72
CA LYS A 211 27.53 7.76 -11.35
C LYS A 211 27.80 6.27 -11.18
N THR A 212 29.07 5.88 -11.14
CA THR A 212 29.41 4.53 -10.66
C THR A 212 29.14 4.41 -9.18
N ILE A 213 29.03 3.18 -8.66
CA ILE A 213 28.83 2.97 -7.20
C ILE A 213 29.99 3.57 -6.39
N ASP A 214 31.20 3.57 -6.97
CA ASP A 214 32.40 4.19 -6.39
C ASP A 214 32.43 5.73 -6.50
N GLY A 215 31.50 6.32 -7.26
CA GLY A 215 31.31 7.76 -7.37
C GLY A 215 31.98 8.41 -8.59
N ASP A 216 32.47 7.62 -9.54
CA ASP A 216 33.06 8.12 -10.78
C ASP A 216 32.00 8.56 -11.80
N ASP A 217 32.37 9.51 -12.66
CA ASP A 217 31.53 10.06 -13.73
C ASP A 217 31.74 9.36 -15.09
N ARG A 218 32.49 8.26 -15.10
CA ARG A 218 32.91 7.57 -16.32
C ARG A 218 33.03 6.05 -16.11
N LEU A 219 32.74 5.30 -17.16
CA LEU A 219 33.09 3.88 -17.26
C LEU A 219 34.34 3.75 -18.13
N THR A 220 35.33 2.98 -17.67
CA THR A 220 36.57 2.74 -18.40
C THR A 220 36.70 1.25 -18.69
N PHE A 221 36.80 0.90 -19.96
CA PHE A 221 36.99 -0.45 -20.44
C PHE A 221 38.36 -0.56 -21.09
N GLU A 222 39.18 -1.52 -20.66
CA GLU A 222 40.54 -1.71 -21.15
C GLU A 222 40.73 -3.14 -21.70
N LYS A 223 41.23 -3.24 -22.93
CA LYS A 223 41.68 -4.49 -23.52
C LYS A 223 43.21 -4.48 -23.60
N SER A 224 43.85 -5.48 -22.99
CA SER A 224 45.30 -5.67 -23.04
C SER A 224 45.70 -6.81 -23.98
N LEU A 225 46.95 -6.83 -24.44
CA LEU A 225 47.46 -7.85 -25.39
C LEU A 225 47.63 -9.27 -24.80
N GLY A 226 47.47 -9.43 -23.48
CA GLY A 226 47.78 -10.68 -22.78
C GLY A 226 46.77 -11.14 -21.75
N ALA A 227 45.74 -10.34 -21.45
CA ALA A 227 44.69 -10.67 -20.51
C ALA A 227 43.34 -10.15 -21.00
N THR A 228 42.38 -11.07 -21.09
CA THR A 228 40.95 -10.79 -21.26
C THR A 228 40.36 -10.87 -19.86
N GLU A 229 40.21 -9.72 -19.20
CA GLU A 229 39.58 -9.64 -17.88
C GLU A 229 38.11 -9.25 -18.05
N ASP A 230 37.25 -9.85 -17.23
CA ASP A 230 35.86 -9.44 -17.16
C ASP A 230 35.77 -8.01 -16.65
N MET A 231 34.82 -7.24 -17.18
CA MET A 231 34.69 -5.81 -16.93
C MET A 231 33.46 -5.55 -16.06
N ASP A 232 33.69 -4.99 -14.88
CA ASP A 232 32.62 -4.62 -13.96
C ASP A 232 32.02 -3.26 -14.35
N ILE A 233 30.71 -3.25 -14.57
CA ILE A 233 29.91 -2.04 -14.72
C ILE A 233 29.09 -1.86 -13.45
N SER A 234 29.21 -0.70 -12.83
CA SER A 234 28.35 -0.31 -11.71
C SER A 234 27.69 1.03 -12.00
N LEU A 235 26.39 1.14 -11.74
CA LEU A 235 25.58 2.33 -11.99
C LEU A 235 24.67 2.62 -10.79
N ALA A 236 24.63 3.87 -10.37
CA ALA A 236 23.78 4.39 -9.30
C ALA A 236 23.36 5.84 -9.58
N GLY A 237 22.32 6.31 -8.87
CA GLY A 237 21.88 7.69 -8.92
C GLY A 237 22.89 8.64 -8.27
N THR A 238 22.88 9.91 -8.65
CA THR A 238 23.77 10.90 -8.02
C THR A 238 23.41 11.21 -6.58
N ASP A 239 22.11 11.15 -6.26
CA ASP A 239 21.55 11.34 -4.92
C ASP A 239 20.58 10.19 -4.59
N PRO A 240 21.10 8.99 -4.30
CA PRO A 240 20.26 7.83 -4.03
C PRO A 240 19.63 7.94 -2.64
N TYR A 241 18.34 7.67 -2.57
CA TYR A 241 17.59 7.51 -1.33
C TYR A 241 18.26 6.51 -0.39
N ASP A 242 18.42 6.91 0.87
CA ASP A 242 18.92 6.07 1.95
C ASP A 242 17.83 5.88 3.00
N TRP A 243 17.34 4.65 3.13
CA TRP A 243 16.34 4.28 4.12
C TRP A 243 16.84 4.40 5.57
N ARG A 244 18.14 4.59 5.83
CA ARG A 244 18.71 4.71 7.18
C ARG A 244 18.44 6.09 7.82
N THR A 245 17.33 6.69 7.49
CA THR A 245 16.79 7.94 8.01
C THR A 245 15.63 7.67 8.96
N ASN A 246 15.35 8.64 9.85
CA ASN A 246 14.16 8.60 10.69
C ASN A 246 13.03 9.32 9.95
N ILE A 247 11.88 8.67 9.83
CA ILE A 247 10.65 9.28 9.36
C ILE A 247 9.98 9.95 10.55
N LYS A 248 9.49 11.18 10.36
CA LYS A 248 8.86 11.95 11.41
C LYS A 248 7.52 12.51 10.97
N ASP A 249 6.61 12.66 11.92
CA ASP A 249 5.38 13.40 11.70
C ASP A 249 5.63 14.92 11.67
N ASP A 250 4.57 15.69 11.39
CA ASP A 250 4.57 17.15 11.40
C ASP A 250 5.01 17.75 12.75
N ASP A 251 4.82 17.01 13.84
CA ASP A 251 5.19 17.38 15.21
C ASP A 251 6.62 16.95 15.58
N ALA A 252 7.38 16.42 14.62
CA ALA A 252 8.73 15.87 14.75
C ALA A 252 8.87 14.65 15.67
N ASN A 253 7.78 13.94 15.95
CA ASN A 253 7.81 12.63 16.59
C ASN A 253 8.30 11.59 15.59
N ILE A 254 9.10 10.64 16.07
CA ILE A 254 9.64 9.58 15.22
C ILE A 254 8.54 8.57 14.92
N ILE A 255 8.16 8.47 13.66
CA ILE A 255 7.25 7.44 13.13
C ILE A 255 8.04 6.15 12.95
N CYS A 256 9.15 6.23 12.22
CA CYS A 256 10.03 5.11 11.93
C CYS A 256 11.49 5.47 12.17
N THR A 257 12.22 4.48 12.64
CA THR A 257 13.63 4.62 13.03
C THR A 257 14.57 4.22 11.90
N THR A 258 15.84 4.61 12.00
CA THR A 258 16.91 4.28 11.03
C THR A 258 17.23 2.78 10.91
N VAL A 259 16.59 1.91 11.69
CA VAL A 259 16.83 0.45 11.68
C VAL A 259 15.64 -0.35 11.13
N GLN A 260 14.53 0.31 10.83
CA GLN A 260 13.32 -0.32 10.32
C GLN A 260 13.30 -0.24 8.79
N ARG A 261 13.56 -1.34 8.10
CA ARG A 261 13.53 -1.38 6.64
C ARG A 261 12.11 -1.29 6.09
N THR A 262 11.16 -1.93 6.77
CA THR A 262 9.73 -1.74 6.55
C THR A 262 9.18 -0.73 7.55
N CYS A 263 8.47 0.28 7.04
CA CYS A 263 7.80 1.30 7.83
C CYS A 263 6.34 1.40 7.39
N ILE A 264 5.47 0.80 8.20
CA ILE A 264 4.03 0.86 8.03
C ILE A 264 3.43 1.23 9.39
N THR A 265 2.55 2.21 9.39
CA THR A 265 1.80 2.61 10.59
C THR A 265 0.34 2.27 10.44
N SER A 266 -0.30 1.95 11.55
CA SER A 266 -1.74 1.78 11.60
C SER A 266 -2.35 2.61 12.71
N THR A 267 -3.53 3.15 12.47
CA THR A 267 -4.36 3.80 13.49
C THR A 267 -5.79 3.31 13.33
N MET A 268 -6.47 3.08 14.44
CA MET A 268 -7.88 2.68 14.42
C MET A 268 -8.62 3.39 15.53
N GLU A 269 -9.77 3.96 15.22
CA GLU A 269 -10.68 4.62 16.14
C GLU A 269 -12.09 4.09 15.97
N LEU A 270 -12.59 3.41 17.01
CA LEU A 270 -13.98 2.97 17.12
C LEU A 270 -14.75 3.94 18.02
N ASP A 271 -15.66 4.70 17.43
CA ASP A 271 -16.56 5.59 18.16
C ASP A 271 -17.89 4.88 18.46
N VAL A 272 -18.14 4.54 19.73
CA VAL A 272 -19.42 3.97 20.17
C VAL A 272 -20.33 5.05 20.75
N SER A 273 -21.14 5.68 19.90
CA SER A 273 -22.05 6.78 20.26
C SER A 273 -23.08 6.39 21.32
N ALA A 274 -23.73 5.24 21.15
CA ALA A 274 -24.78 4.78 22.04
C ALA A 274 -24.94 3.26 22.03
N PHE A 275 -25.33 2.72 23.18
CA PHE A 275 -25.78 1.35 23.33
C PHE A 275 -27.18 1.37 23.96
N ARG A 276 -28.14 0.65 23.37
CA ARG A 276 -29.55 0.72 23.75
C ARG A 276 -30.12 -0.70 23.86
N ILE A 277 -30.65 -1.03 25.04
CA ILE A 277 -31.45 -2.24 25.26
C ILE A 277 -32.93 -1.86 25.30
N ASN A 278 -33.71 -2.32 24.34
CA ASN A 278 -35.14 -2.11 24.25
C ASN A 278 -35.88 -3.37 24.69
N GLU A 279 -36.26 -3.44 25.97
CA GLU A 279 -36.94 -4.61 26.55
C GLU A 279 -38.32 -4.87 25.90
N TRP A 280 -39.06 -3.82 25.55
CA TRP A 280 -40.42 -3.93 24.99
C TRP A 280 -40.45 -4.45 23.55
N SER A 281 -39.48 -4.04 22.73
CA SER A 281 -39.32 -4.54 21.36
C SER A 281 -38.41 -5.76 21.29
N GLN A 282 -37.93 -6.25 22.43
CA GLN A 282 -36.95 -7.33 22.54
C GLN A 282 -35.76 -7.14 21.61
N SER A 283 -35.18 -5.93 21.61
CA SER A 283 -34.10 -5.59 20.67
C SER A 283 -32.92 -4.93 21.37
N VAL A 284 -31.73 -5.18 20.88
CA VAL A 284 -30.51 -4.46 21.26
C VAL A 284 -30.07 -3.63 20.07
N SER A 285 -29.72 -2.36 20.27
CA SER A 285 -29.08 -1.56 19.25
C SER A 285 -27.79 -0.88 19.71
N LEU A 286 -26.86 -0.77 18.78
CA LEU A 286 -25.53 -0.20 18.95
C LEU A 286 -25.32 0.83 17.85
N ASP A 287 -25.06 2.07 18.24
CA ASP A 287 -24.67 3.14 17.32
C ASP A 287 -23.16 3.28 17.37
N PHE A 288 -22.49 3.03 16.25
CA PHE A 288 -21.03 3.14 16.17
C PHE A 288 -20.56 3.71 14.83
N ALA A 289 -19.36 4.28 14.84
CA ALA A 289 -18.59 4.65 13.66
C ALA A 289 -17.17 4.07 13.80
N LEU A 290 -16.53 3.76 12.68
CA LEU A 290 -15.15 3.28 12.63
C LEU A 290 -14.36 4.18 11.68
N ASP A 291 -13.17 4.58 12.12
CA ASP A 291 -12.16 5.20 11.27
C ASP A 291 -10.86 4.41 11.44
N ALA A 292 -10.34 3.83 10.36
CA ALA A 292 -9.11 3.07 10.39
C ALA A 292 -8.21 3.51 9.23
N GLU A 293 -6.93 3.66 9.50
CA GLU A 293 -5.94 4.12 8.55
C GLU A 293 -4.68 3.27 8.64
N VAL A 294 -4.15 2.87 7.48
CA VAL A 294 -2.84 2.23 7.34
C VAL A 294 -2.01 3.05 6.38
N SER A 295 -0.85 3.52 6.81
CA SER A 295 0.04 4.38 6.02
C SER A 295 1.35 3.64 5.75
N ILE A 296 1.71 3.51 4.48
CA ILE A 296 2.89 2.78 4.02
C ILE A 296 3.91 3.81 3.53
N TYR A 297 5.08 3.83 4.17
CA TYR A 297 6.17 4.74 3.84
C TYR A 297 7.28 4.04 3.04
N ARG A 298 7.68 2.85 3.51
CA ARG A 298 8.68 2.01 2.83
C ARG A 298 8.53 0.53 3.16
N VAL A 299 9.01 -0.34 2.27
CA VAL A 299 8.90 -1.80 2.41
C VAL A 299 10.25 -2.46 2.12
N LEU A 300 10.63 -3.42 2.96
CA LEU A 300 11.78 -4.31 2.75
C LEU A 300 11.65 -5.03 1.41
N VAL A 301 12.74 -5.04 0.63
CA VAL A 301 12.81 -5.84 -0.60
C VAL A 301 13.61 -7.12 -0.30
N PRO A 302 12.97 -8.31 -0.36
CA PRO A 302 13.67 -9.57 -0.15
C PRO A 302 14.47 -9.94 -1.41
N LEU A 303 15.63 -9.30 -1.60
CA LEU A 303 16.49 -9.52 -2.77
C LEU A 303 16.91 -10.99 -2.95
N ASP A 304 17.01 -11.74 -1.84
CA ASP A 304 17.37 -13.17 -1.85
C ASP A 304 16.30 -14.05 -2.53
N GLU A 305 15.06 -13.56 -2.67
CA GLU A 305 13.97 -14.25 -3.36
C GLU A 305 13.86 -13.88 -4.84
N ILE A 306 14.57 -12.83 -5.27
CA ILE A 306 14.56 -12.35 -6.65
C ILE A 306 15.68 -13.06 -7.41
N ASP A 307 15.34 -13.79 -8.46
CA ASP A 307 16.33 -14.37 -9.37
C ASP A 307 17.01 -13.26 -10.18
N GLN A 308 18.23 -12.88 -9.76
CA GLN A 308 19.01 -11.82 -10.40
C GLN A 308 19.89 -12.36 -11.54
N GLY A 309 19.99 -13.67 -11.72
CA GLY A 309 20.96 -14.29 -12.64
C GLY A 309 22.41 -14.18 -12.16
N ASP A 310 23.34 -14.70 -12.97
CA ASP A 310 24.75 -14.84 -12.58
C ASP A 310 25.61 -13.60 -12.89
N THR A 311 25.20 -12.75 -13.84
CA THR A 311 26.04 -11.67 -14.38
C THR A 311 25.58 -10.27 -14.04
N THR A 312 24.32 -10.08 -13.66
CA THR A 312 23.74 -8.77 -13.33
C THR A 312 23.12 -8.84 -11.96
N ARG A 313 23.40 -7.86 -11.10
CA ARG A 313 22.89 -7.76 -9.74
C ARG A 313 22.20 -6.43 -9.58
N VAL A 314 21.03 -6.45 -8.96
CA VAL A 314 20.28 -5.25 -8.61
C VAL A 314 20.31 -5.13 -7.10
N ASN A 315 20.96 -4.09 -6.60
CA ASN A 315 21.15 -3.87 -5.19
C ASN A 315 20.17 -2.81 -4.69
N PHE A 316 19.26 -3.24 -3.81
CA PHE A 316 18.28 -2.36 -3.17
C PHE A 316 17.64 -2.97 -1.91
N GLU A 317 17.81 -2.35 -0.74
CA GLU A 317 17.38 -2.96 0.53
C GLU A 317 15.94 -2.63 0.93
N ALA A 318 15.45 -1.41 0.67
CA ALA A 318 14.12 -0.97 1.11
C ALA A 318 13.54 0.02 0.11
N ALA A 319 12.34 -0.30 -0.38
CA ALA A 319 11.59 0.48 -1.36
C ALA A 319 10.86 1.66 -0.69
N PRO A 320 11.20 2.92 -1.02
CA PRO A 320 10.34 4.03 -0.68
C PRO A 320 9.04 3.91 -1.48
N VAL A 321 7.95 4.42 -0.92
CA VAL A 321 6.64 4.35 -1.57
C VAL A 321 6.57 5.15 -2.87
N ASP A 322 7.43 6.17 -3.04
CA ASP A 322 7.59 6.88 -4.30
C ASP A 322 8.03 5.98 -5.47
N LEU A 323 8.75 4.89 -5.19
CA LEU A 323 9.08 3.91 -6.23
C LEU A 323 7.82 3.21 -6.76
N LEU A 324 6.83 2.95 -5.89
CA LEU A 324 5.53 2.44 -6.31
C LEU A 324 4.76 3.50 -7.11
N ARG A 325 4.79 4.78 -6.69
CA ARG A 325 4.20 5.89 -7.47
C ARG A 325 4.80 5.98 -8.87
N LEU A 326 6.13 5.81 -8.99
CA LEU A 326 6.82 5.80 -10.28
C LEU A 326 6.35 4.63 -11.15
N GLY A 327 6.22 3.44 -10.57
CA GLY A 327 5.66 2.27 -11.26
C GLY A 327 4.23 2.49 -11.74
N LEU A 328 3.38 3.10 -10.92
CA LEU A 328 1.99 3.41 -11.27
C LEU A 328 1.89 4.48 -12.36
N ASP A 329 2.71 5.53 -12.28
CA ASP A 329 2.78 6.58 -13.30
C ASP A 329 3.27 6.01 -14.64
N LEU A 330 4.31 5.17 -14.64
CA LEU A 330 4.78 4.47 -15.83
C LEU A 330 3.69 3.56 -16.42
N ALA A 331 3.00 2.79 -15.59
CA ALA A 331 1.93 1.92 -16.03
C ALA A 331 0.74 2.70 -16.62
N SER A 332 0.43 3.89 -16.08
CA SER A 332 -0.62 4.77 -16.63
C SER A 332 -0.32 5.32 -18.03
N ARG A 333 0.96 5.36 -18.40
CA ARG A 333 1.44 5.81 -19.72
C ARG A 333 1.40 4.71 -20.78
N LEU A 334 1.24 3.45 -20.38
CA LEU A 334 1.10 2.33 -21.31
C LEU A 334 -0.20 2.41 -22.10
N ALA A 335 -0.17 1.92 -23.34
CA ALA A 335 -1.37 1.82 -24.16
C ALA A 335 -2.38 0.83 -23.58
N GLU A 336 -1.88 -0.27 -23.01
CA GLU A 336 -2.66 -1.31 -22.33
C GLU A 336 -2.01 -1.59 -20.96
N PRO A 337 -2.41 -0.87 -19.90
CA PRO A 337 -1.87 -1.12 -18.55
C PRO A 337 -2.20 -2.54 -18.08
N LYS A 338 -1.33 -3.09 -17.22
CA LYS A 338 -1.50 -4.46 -16.72
C LYS A 338 -2.75 -4.57 -15.85
N THR A 339 -3.61 -5.52 -16.18
CA THR A 339 -4.73 -5.95 -15.32
C THR A 339 -4.40 -7.26 -14.65
N PHE A 340 -4.66 -7.34 -13.35
CA PHE A 340 -4.66 -8.56 -12.58
C PHE A 340 -6.10 -8.98 -12.35
N ASP A 341 -6.53 -10.05 -13.00
CA ASP A 341 -7.87 -10.61 -12.83
C ASP A 341 -7.87 -11.65 -11.70
N ASP A 342 -9.02 -11.82 -11.04
CA ASP A 342 -9.26 -12.87 -10.05
C ASP A 342 -8.30 -12.81 -8.84
N ILE A 343 -8.14 -11.61 -8.28
CA ILE A 343 -7.22 -11.33 -7.15
C ILE A 343 -7.70 -11.98 -5.85
N GLY A 344 -8.89 -12.57 -5.87
CA GLY A 344 -9.45 -13.36 -4.79
C GLY A 344 -10.94 -13.14 -4.64
N ASN A 345 -11.52 -13.98 -3.79
CA ASN A 345 -12.91 -13.91 -3.38
C ASN A 345 -12.97 -13.88 -1.84
N ILE A 346 -13.84 -13.03 -1.29
CA ILE A 346 -14.05 -12.97 0.17
C ILE A 346 -14.87 -14.17 0.69
N CYS A 347 -15.58 -14.85 -0.21
CA CYS A 347 -16.39 -16.00 0.11
C CYS A 347 -15.57 -17.29 0.18
N ARG A 348 -16.10 -18.24 0.95
CA ARG A 348 -15.66 -19.64 0.92
C ARG A 348 -16.47 -20.40 -0.14
N ASP A 349 -15.90 -21.49 -0.65
CA ASP A 349 -16.50 -22.31 -1.72
C ASP A 349 -17.91 -22.85 -1.41
N ASP A 350 -18.28 -22.91 -0.12
CA ASP A 350 -19.55 -23.47 0.36
C ASP A 350 -20.67 -22.42 0.52
N GLN A 351 -20.42 -21.16 0.15
CA GLN A 351 -21.38 -20.08 0.29
C GLN A 351 -22.01 -19.63 -1.03
N ASP A 352 -23.32 -19.46 -0.98
CA ASP A 352 -24.17 -19.13 -2.13
C ASP A 352 -24.70 -17.68 -2.00
N TYR A 353 -23.78 -16.73 -1.76
CA TYR A 353 -24.10 -15.30 -1.79
C TYR A 353 -23.86 -14.74 -3.18
N SER A 354 -24.69 -13.81 -3.64
CA SER A 354 -24.52 -13.21 -4.97
C SER A 354 -23.22 -12.43 -5.10
N VAL A 355 -22.66 -11.97 -3.97
CA VAL A 355 -21.36 -11.30 -3.91
C VAL A 355 -20.19 -12.27 -4.14
N CYS A 356 -20.41 -13.58 -3.98
CA CYS A 356 -19.39 -14.58 -4.25
C CYS A 356 -19.17 -14.81 -5.75
N ASP A 357 -20.11 -14.40 -6.61
CA ASP A 357 -19.96 -14.47 -8.06
C ASP A 357 -19.22 -13.25 -8.65
N THR A 358 -18.93 -12.23 -7.83
CA THR A 358 -18.21 -11.02 -8.25
C THR A 358 -16.70 -11.26 -8.19
N ASN A 359 -16.05 -11.16 -9.35
CA ASN A 359 -14.59 -11.22 -9.44
C ASN A 359 -13.98 -9.83 -9.24
N LEU A 360 -12.92 -9.76 -8.44
CA LEU A 360 -12.11 -8.55 -8.28
C LEU A 360 -11.01 -8.52 -9.33
N SER A 361 -10.91 -7.39 -10.04
CA SER A 361 -9.83 -7.10 -10.98
C SER A 361 -9.12 -5.81 -10.57
N LEU A 362 -7.79 -5.80 -10.56
CA LEU A 362 -6.98 -4.62 -10.33
C LEU A 362 -6.34 -4.19 -11.64
N LEU A 363 -6.64 -2.97 -12.07
CA LEU A 363 -5.84 -2.28 -13.07
C LEU A 363 -4.65 -1.61 -12.37
N PHE A 364 -3.43 -1.90 -12.80
CA PHE A 364 -2.22 -1.36 -12.16
C PHE A 364 -1.96 0.09 -12.59
N THR A 365 -2.80 1.01 -12.13
CA THR A 365 -2.71 2.46 -12.34
C THR A 365 -3.21 3.19 -11.08
N PRO A 366 -2.90 4.48 -10.88
CA PRO A 366 -3.41 5.24 -9.72
C PRO A 366 -4.94 5.18 -9.62
N GLU A 367 -5.65 5.38 -10.73
CA GLU A 367 -7.10 5.27 -10.79
C GLU A 367 -7.57 3.83 -10.54
N GLY A 368 -6.88 2.83 -11.11
CA GLY A 368 -7.22 1.43 -10.93
C GLY A 368 -7.09 0.94 -9.49
N LEU A 369 -6.08 1.40 -8.74
CA LEU A 369 -5.96 1.11 -7.31
C LEU A 369 -7.05 1.82 -6.49
N SER A 370 -7.41 3.06 -6.85
CA SER A 370 -8.50 3.79 -6.20
C SER A 370 -9.85 3.07 -6.40
N ASP A 371 -10.14 2.65 -7.63
CA ASP A 371 -11.36 1.94 -7.99
C ASP A 371 -11.41 0.56 -7.30
N PHE A 372 -10.30 -0.20 -7.36
CA PHE A 372 -10.17 -1.49 -6.68
C PHE A 372 -10.40 -1.38 -5.17
N SER A 373 -9.89 -0.33 -4.53
CA SER A 373 -10.15 -0.06 -3.12
C SER A 373 -11.64 0.10 -2.87
N VAL A 374 -12.34 0.92 -3.66
CA VAL A 374 -13.80 1.13 -3.52
C VAL A 374 -14.55 -0.18 -3.72
N ASP A 375 -14.21 -0.96 -4.74
CA ASP A 375 -14.82 -2.26 -5.05
C ASP A 375 -14.68 -3.24 -3.88
N ILE A 376 -13.53 -3.29 -3.20
CA ILE A 376 -13.35 -4.08 -1.97
C ILE A 376 -14.31 -3.62 -0.87
N GLY A 377 -14.46 -2.31 -0.66
CA GLY A 377 -15.36 -1.76 0.35
C GLY A 377 -16.83 -2.11 0.09
N GLU A 378 -17.26 -2.00 -1.15
CA GLU A 378 -18.61 -2.38 -1.60
C GLU A 378 -18.82 -3.90 -1.46
N MET A 379 -17.86 -4.71 -1.90
CA MET A 379 -17.91 -6.17 -1.77
C MET A 379 -18.04 -6.63 -0.31
N ILE A 380 -17.21 -6.10 0.60
CA ILE A 380 -17.30 -6.45 2.03
C ILE A 380 -18.65 -6.00 2.62
N THR A 381 -19.15 -4.84 2.20
CA THR A 381 -20.45 -4.31 2.64
C THR A 381 -21.59 -5.25 2.22
N ASP A 382 -21.62 -5.64 0.95
CA ASP A 382 -22.65 -6.53 0.39
C ASP A 382 -22.61 -7.92 1.03
N TYR A 383 -21.40 -8.43 1.27
CA TYR A 383 -21.19 -9.65 2.01
C TYR A 383 -21.73 -9.58 3.44
N ILE A 384 -21.48 -8.49 4.18
CA ILE A 384 -22.01 -8.29 5.53
C ILE A 384 -23.55 -8.20 5.52
N HIS A 385 -24.13 -7.54 4.53
CA HIS A 385 -25.59 -7.48 4.37
C HIS A 385 -26.21 -8.85 4.11
N GLN A 386 -25.64 -9.64 3.18
CA GLN A 386 -26.15 -10.96 2.85
C GLN A 386 -25.96 -11.95 4.00
N SER A 387 -24.76 -11.97 4.60
CA SER A 387 -24.50 -12.81 5.77
C SER A 387 -25.39 -12.43 6.96
N GLY A 388 -25.60 -11.14 7.20
CA GLY A 388 -26.48 -10.67 8.26
C GLY A 388 -27.95 -11.04 8.05
N ALA A 389 -28.43 -11.01 6.80
CA ALA A 389 -29.78 -11.44 6.45
C ALA A 389 -30.01 -12.95 6.64
N ASP A 390 -28.92 -13.74 6.60
CA ASP A 390 -28.93 -15.18 6.80
C ASP A 390 -28.90 -15.61 8.27
N ILE A 391 -28.40 -14.77 9.18
CA ILE A 391 -28.30 -15.09 10.62
C ILE A 391 -29.62 -15.61 11.19
N PRO A 392 -30.80 -14.98 10.94
CA PRO A 392 -32.08 -15.50 11.44
C PRO A 392 -32.51 -16.84 10.84
N ASN A 393 -31.94 -17.24 9.69
CA ASN A 393 -32.30 -18.48 8.99
C ASN A 393 -31.46 -19.69 9.45
N GLN A 394 -30.43 -19.47 10.28
CA GLN A 394 -29.58 -20.55 10.80
C GLN A 394 -30.31 -21.37 11.88
N GLU A 395 -30.03 -22.66 11.92
CA GLU A 395 -30.52 -23.56 12.97
C GLU A 395 -30.00 -23.07 14.34
N ASP A 396 -30.90 -22.93 15.33
CA ASP A 396 -30.61 -22.41 16.68
C ASP A 396 -30.24 -20.91 16.80
N SER A 397 -30.52 -20.08 15.79
CA SER A 397 -30.29 -18.63 15.88
C SER A 397 -31.20 -17.97 16.93
N PRO A 398 -30.65 -17.21 17.90
CA PRO A 398 -31.45 -16.47 18.89
C PRO A 398 -32.03 -15.16 18.33
N PHE A 399 -31.77 -14.85 17.06
CA PHE A 399 -32.13 -13.57 16.44
C PHE A 399 -33.31 -13.74 15.47
N GLY A 400 -34.38 -12.99 15.71
CA GLY A 400 -35.55 -12.95 14.81
C GLY A 400 -35.36 -11.99 13.64
N ARG A 401 -34.53 -10.95 13.80
CA ARG A 401 -34.17 -10.03 12.72
C ARG A 401 -32.83 -9.35 13.01
N VAL A 402 -32.00 -9.23 11.98
CA VAL A 402 -30.78 -8.42 12.00
C VAL A 402 -30.96 -7.27 11.03
N ASP A 403 -30.88 -6.04 11.52
CA ASP A 403 -30.96 -4.83 10.70
C ASP A 403 -29.57 -4.22 10.59
N LEU A 404 -28.98 -4.40 9.42
CA LEU A 404 -27.70 -3.85 9.00
C LEU A 404 -27.86 -2.82 7.88
N SER A 405 -29.08 -2.37 7.58
CA SER A 405 -29.35 -1.57 6.37
C SER A 405 -28.59 -0.24 6.28
N GLY A 406 -28.14 0.30 7.42
CA GLY A 406 -27.29 1.49 7.46
C GLY A 406 -25.79 1.21 7.27
N PHE A 407 -25.35 -0.04 7.38
CA PHE A 407 -23.95 -0.43 7.37
C PHE A 407 -23.34 -0.19 5.98
N GLN A 408 -22.24 0.53 5.93
CA GLN A 408 -21.48 0.76 4.70
C GLN A 408 -20.01 0.88 5.06
N ILE A 409 -19.16 0.11 4.40
CA ILE A 409 -17.72 0.29 4.47
C ILE A 409 -17.32 1.20 3.32
N ARG A 410 -16.65 2.31 3.64
CA ARG A 410 -16.04 3.22 2.67
C ARG A 410 -14.54 3.06 2.76
N THR A 411 -13.98 2.52 1.70
CA THR A 411 -12.54 2.36 1.52
C THR A 411 -12.02 3.46 0.60
N LYS A 412 -10.79 3.90 0.82
CA LYS A 412 -10.13 4.86 -0.05
C LYS A 412 -8.63 4.70 0.05
N VAL A 413 -7.94 4.85 -1.08
CA VAL A 413 -6.48 4.97 -1.13
C VAL A 413 -6.13 6.42 -1.43
N ASP A 414 -5.24 6.99 -0.63
CA ASP A 414 -4.69 8.34 -0.76
C ASP A 414 -3.19 8.29 -1.02
N GLY A 415 -2.65 9.39 -1.53
CA GLY A 415 -1.21 9.52 -1.80
C GLY A 415 -0.74 8.72 -3.01
N LEU A 416 -1.61 8.41 -3.98
CA LEU A 416 -1.22 7.69 -5.21
C LEU A 416 -0.67 8.59 -6.33
N GLY A 417 -0.87 9.91 -6.22
CA GLY A 417 -0.49 10.87 -7.25
C GLY A 417 0.57 11.85 -6.76
N GLY A 418 1.33 12.41 -7.70
CA GLY A 418 2.42 13.34 -7.44
C GLY A 418 3.71 12.57 -7.14
N LEU A 419 4.61 12.56 -8.12
CA LEU A 419 6.02 12.31 -7.86
C LEU A 419 6.64 13.65 -7.51
N ASP A 420 7.24 13.73 -6.32
CA ASP A 420 8.05 14.87 -5.96
C ASP A 420 9.34 14.91 -6.79
N GLN A 421 10.08 16.01 -6.72
CA GLN A 421 11.35 16.12 -7.45
C GLN A 421 12.40 15.15 -6.94
N ASP A 422 12.25 14.70 -5.69
CA ASP A 422 13.12 13.78 -4.98
C ASP A 422 12.30 12.54 -4.61
N ILE A 423 12.80 11.34 -4.91
CA ILE A 423 12.14 10.07 -4.55
C ILE A 423 12.49 9.72 -3.11
N GLY A 424 11.49 9.47 -2.28
CA GLY A 424 11.68 9.10 -0.88
C GLY A 424 10.44 8.54 -0.19
N ASP A 425 10.53 8.52 1.14
CA ASP A 425 9.52 7.97 2.04
C ASP A 425 8.92 9.06 2.94
N ASP A 426 8.87 10.30 2.46
CA ASP A 426 8.30 11.43 3.21
C ASP A 426 6.76 11.36 3.22
N ASP A 427 6.16 11.15 2.04
CA ASP A 427 4.71 11.08 1.87
C ASP A 427 4.23 9.63 1.74
N PRO A 428 3.40 9.10 2.66
CA PRO A 428 2.94 7.71 2.59
C PRO A 428 1.85 7.50 1.54
N ILE A 429 1.68 6.24 1.12
CA ILE A 429 0.38 5.80 0.57
C ILE A 429 -0.50 5.38 1.74
N THR A 430 -1.69 5.95 1.80
CA THR A 430 -2.63 5.73 2.90
C THR A 430 -3.83 4.93 2.43
N LEU A 431 -4.08 3.79 3.08
CA LEU A 431 -5.29 3.00 2.97
C LEU A 431 -6.22 3.38 4.12
N SER A 432 -7.40 3.91 3.81
CA SER A 432 -8.40 4.29 4.81
C SER A 432 -9.66 3.45 4.70
N VAL A 433 -10.19 3.04 5.84
CA VAL A 433 -11.43 2.28 5.99
C VAL A 433 -12.32 3.03 6.97
N LYS A 434 -13.47 3.50 6.48
CA LYS A 434 -14.41 4.30 7.26
C LYS A 434 -15.78 3.65 7.25
N ILE A 435 -16.31 3.37 8.43
CA ILE A 435 -17.72 3.04 8.64
C ILE A 435 -18.37 4.32 9.20
N PRO A 436 -19.31 4.97 8.48
CA PRO A 436 -20.00 6.13 9.00
C PRO A 436 -20.79 5.75 10.25
N GLU A 437 -21.32 6.74 10.98
CA GLU A 437 -22.18 6.45 12.14
C GLU A 437 -23.43 5.68 11.70
N VAL A 438 -23.56 4.45 12.20
CA VAL A 438 -24.63 3.52 11.83
C VAL A 438 -25.25 2.89 13.06
N GLU A 439 -26.57 2.67 13.01
CA GLU A 439 -27.29 1.89 14.01
C GLU A 439 -27.33 0.42 13.57
N PHE A 440 -26.68 -0.45 14.35
CA PHE A 440 -26.83 -1.89 14.25
C PHE A 440 -27.93 -2.33 15.21
N LYS A 441 -28.98 -2.99 14.71
CA LYS A 441 -30.11 -3.44 15.52
C LYS A 441 -30.35 -4.94 15.40
N LEU A 442 -30.38 -5.61 16.53
CA LEU A 442 -30.67 -7.03 16.68
C LEU A 442 -32.02 -7.19 17.38
N ASP A 443 -33.00 -7.78 16.69
CA ASP A 443 -34.27 -8.21 17.27
C ASP A 443 -34.12 -9.67 17.73
N LEU A 444 -34.44 -9.96 18.98
CA LEU A 444 -34.29 -11.27 19.62
C LEU A 444 -35.58 -12.09 19.49
N ASP A 445 -35.46 -13.37 19.14
CA ASP A 445 -36.60 -14.30 19.10
C ASP A 445 -36.79 -14.97 20.46
N GLY A 446 -37.25 -14.21 21.46
CA GLY A 446 -37.64 -14.72 22.77
C GLY A 446 -36.66 -14.47 23.94
N ASN A 447 -37.27 -14.38 25.14
CA ASN A 447 -36.74 -14.16 26.49
C ASN A 447 -35.31 -13.60 26.65
N ILE A 448 -35.17 -12.27 26.58
CA ILE A 448 -33.97 -11.49 26.96
C ILE A 448 -33.39 -11.92 28.34
N GLY A 449 -34.22 -12.46 29.24
CA GLY A 449 -33.81 -12.92 30.55
C GLY A 449 -32.73 -14.01 30.54
N GLU A 450 -32.73 -14.93 29.57
CA GLU A 450 -31.74 -16.03 29.52
C GLU A 450 -30.36 -15.56 28.99
N LEU A 451 -30.35 -14.54 28.11
CA LEU A 451 -29.12 -13.86 27.65
C LEU A 451 -28.50 -12.99 28.76
N LEU A 452 -29.31 -12.33 29.59
CA LEU A 452 -28.85 -11.55 30.74
C LEU A 452 -28.36 -12.44 31.91
N GLU A 453 -28.80 -13.70 31.97
CA GLU A 453 -28.37 -14.70 32.96
C GLU A 453 -27.07 -15.44 32.58
N GLY A 454 -26.45 -15.11 31.43
CA GLY A 454 -25.10 -15.55 31.07
C GLY A 454 -25.00 -16.93 30.42
N ASN A 455 -26.10 -17.49 29.89
CA ASN A 455 -26.05 -18.74 29.15
C ASN A 455 -25.80 -18.49 27.65
N THR A 456 -24.53 -18.53 27.23
CA THR A 456 -24.08 -18.20 25.87
C THR A 456 -23.77 -19.41 24.99
N SER A 457 -24.16 -20.61 25.42
CA SER A 457 -23.83 -21.87 24.72
C SER A 457 -24.48 -22.04 23.34
N SER A 458 -25.38 -21.14 22.92
CA SER A 458 -26.04 -21.14 21.60
C SER A 458 -25.51 -20.06 20.64
N LEU A 459 -24.51 -19.26 21.03
CA LEU A 459 -23.92 -18.20 20.20
C LEU A 459 -22.69 -18.69 19.41
N GLU A 460 -22.79 -19.84 18.75
CA GLU A 460 -21.79 -20.28 17.78
C GLU A 460 -22.12 -19.76 16.37
N LEU A 461 -21.95 -18.46 16.17
CA LEU A 461 -21.98 -17.88 14.83
C LEU A 461 -20.65 -18.12 14.11
N ASN A 462 -20.65 -19.06 13.17
CA ASN A 462 -19.55 -19.33 12.26
C ASN A 462 -19.68 -18.45 11.02
N PHE A 463 -19.11 -17.24 11.04
CA PHE A 463 -18.59 -16.67 9.78
C PHE A 463 -17.62 -15.49 9.86
N PHE A 464 -17.59 -14.72 10.95
CA PHE A 464 -16.82 -13.45 11.06
C PHE A 464 -15.63 -13.50 12.06
N ALA A 465 -15.09 -14.70 12.28
CA ALA A 465 -14.66 -15.14 13.60
C ALA A 465 -13.42 -14.49 14.24
N ASN A 466 -12.57 -13.74 13.53
CA ASN A 466 -11.39 -13.12 14.16
C ASN A 466 -11.44 -11.58 14.15
N ALA A 467 -11.68 -10.93 13.02
CA ALA A 467 -11.65 -9.47 12.94
C ALA A 467 -12.92 -8.82 13.51
N PHE A 468 -14.11 -9.12 12.96
CA PHE A 468 -15.36 -8.53 13.47
C PHE A 468 -15.77 -9.11 14.84
N ARG A 469 -15.45 -10.40 15.09
CA ARG A 469 -15.52 -10.95 16.46
C ARG A 469 -14.57 -10.21 17.40
N GLY A 470 -13.29 -10.03 17.08
CA GLY A 470 -12.36 -9.29 17.95
C GLY A 470 -12.72 -7.82 18.16
N LEU A 471 -13.22 -7.14 17.13
CA LEU A 471 -13.38 -5.68 17.11
C LEU A 471 -14.77 -5.17 17.51
N VAL A 472 -15.82 -5.92 17.22
CA VAL A 472 -17.21 -5.46 17.41
C VAL A 472 -17.98 -6.43 18.30
N VAL A 473 -17.97 -7.73 18.00
CA VAL A 473 -18.82 -8.69 18.71
C VAL A 473 -18.25 -9.08 20.07
N ASN A 474 -16.95 -9.36 20.22
CA ASN A 474 -16.34 -9.72 21.50
C ASN A 474 -16.40 -8.53 22.48
N PRO A 475 -16.11 -7.28 22.08
CA PRO A 475 -16.31 -6.14 22.97
C PRO A 475 -17.80 -5.94 23.31
N LEU A 476 -18.72 -6.13 22.36
CA LEU A 476 -20.16 -5.97 22.60
C LEU A 476 -20.75 -7.09 23.46
N VAL A 477 -20.37 -8.35 23.22
CA VAL A 477 -20.76 -9.53 24.00
C VAL A 477 -20.14 -9.47 25.38
N SER A 478 -18.85 -9.13 25.51
CA SER A 478 -18.21 -8.90 26.81
C SER A 478 -18.86 -7.72 27.52
N ALA A 479 -19.18 -6.63 26.84
CA ALA A 479 -19.92 -5.51 27.42
C ALA A 479 -21.33 -5.90 27.83
N ALA A 480 -22.04 -6.72 27.05
CA ALA A 480 -23.38 -7.21 27.37
C ALA A 480 -23.36 -8.22 28.53
N GLU A 481 -22.37 -9.11 28.61
CA GLU A 481 -22.11 -10.00 29.74
C GLU A 481 -21.75 -9.20 30.99
N LEU A 482 -20.88 -8.19 30.86
CA LEU A 482 -20.52 -7.28 31.95
C LEU A 482 -21.72 -6.48 32.42
N LEU A 483 -22.56 -5.95 31.51
CA LEU A 483 -23.76 -5.19 31.86
C LEU A 483 -24.87 -6.08 32.42
N GLY A 484 -25.07 -7.28 31.87
CA GLY A 484 -26.06 -8.26 32.34
C GLY A 484 -25.73 -8.78 33.74
N SER A 485 -24.49 -9.20 33.97
CA SER A 485 -24.00 -9.59 35.29
C SER A 485 -23.91 -8.40 36.27
N SER A 486 -23.61 -7.19 35.77
CA SER A 486 -23.57 -5.93 36.53
C SER A 486 -24.87 -5.55 37.21
N LEU A 487 -26.00 -5.75 36.54
CA LEU A 487 -27.29 -5.32 37.09
C LEU A 487 -27.76 -6.19 38.28
N SER A 488 -27.15 -7.37 38.48
CA SER A 488 -27.51 -8.31 39.56
C SER A 488 -26.72 -8.11 40.87
N ASN A 489 -25.45 -7.69 40.79
CA ASN A 489 -24.50 -7.65 41.93
C ASN A 489 -23.82 -6.28 42.15
N SER A 490 -24.34 -5.20 41.57
CA SER A 490 -23.71 -3.89 41.62
C SER A 490 -23.98 -3.08 42.90
N VAL A 491 -23.04 -2.18 43.20
CA VAL A 491 -23.19 -1.18 44.26
C VAL A 491 -23.77 0.11 43.69
N VAL A 492 -24.85 0.56 44.32
CA VAL A 492 -25.53 1.80 43.98
C VAL A 492 -24.87 2.97 44.70
N SER A 493 -24.23 3.87 43.94
CA SER A 493 -23.66 5.12 44.44
C SER A 493 -24.53 6.33 44.05
N GLY A 494 -24.27 7.50 44.67
CA GLY A 494 -24.95 8.75 44.30
C GLY A 494 -24.66 9.22 42.86
N SER A 495 -23.57 8.74 42.25
CA SER A 495 -23.15 9.09 40.89
C SER A 495 -23.57 8.07 39.82
N GLY A 496 -23.99 6.87 40.21
CA GLY A 496 -24.32 5.80 39.27
C GLY A 496 -24.10 4.40 39.86
N ILE A 497 -24.04 3.41 38.98
CA ILE A 497 -23.81 2.01 39.29
C ILE A 497 -22.38 1.66 38.85
N THR A 498 -21.58 1.06 39.74
CA THR A 498 -20.23 0.56 39.41
C THR A 498 -20.19 -0.96 39.54
N TYR A 499 -19.53 -1.62 38.59
CA TYR A 499 -19.40 -3.07 38.52
C TYR A 499 -18.02 -3.53 38.03
N PRO A 500 -17.46 -4.61 38.61
CA PRO A 500 -17.87 -5.27 39.85
C PRO A 500 -17.88 -4.32 41.06
N SER A 501 -18.59 -4.66 42.14
CA SER A 501 -18.56 -3.90 43.40
C SER A 501 -17.11 -3.65 43.84
N PRO A 502 -16.75 -2.47 44.40
CA PRO A 502 -15.38 -2.19 44.86
C PRO A 502 -14.80 -3.24 45.83
N GLU A 503 -15.66 -4.03 46.49
CA GLU A 503 -15.28 -5.12 47.40
C GLU A 503 -15.04 -6.47 46.70
N ALA A 504 -15.45 -6.60 45.43
CA ALA A 504 -15.22 -7.76 44.57
C ALA A 504 -14.01 -7.50 43.64
N GLU A 505 -13.39 -8.55 43.12
CA GLU A 505 -12.29 -8.43 42.15
C GLU A 505 -12.74 -7.67 40.89
N SER A 506 -11.85 -6.86 40.34
CA SER A 506 -12.08 -6.15 39.07
C SER A 506 -12.24 -7.16 37.93
N THR A 507 -12.92 -6.75 36.86
CA THR A 507 -13.00 -7.59 35.67
C THR A 507 -11.65 -7.53 34.97
N SER A 508 -10.99 -8.68 34.80
CA SER A 508 -9.78 -8.80 34.00
C SER A 508 -10.07 -9.43 32.65
N PHE A 509 -9.53 -8.84 31.59
CA PHE A 509 -9.52 -9.40 30.25
C PHE A 509 -8.06 -9.60 29.84
N SER A 510 -7.67 -10.85 29.63
CA SER A 510 -6.35 -11.22 29.12
C SER A 510 -6.45 -11.48 27.62
N PHE A 511 -5.55 -10.90 26.85
CA PHE A 511 -5.45 -11.09 25.41
C PHE A 511 -4.00 -11.18 24.99
N SER A 512 -3.73 -12.12 24.11
CA SER A 512 -2.42 -12.34 23.53
C SER A 512 -2.54 -12.41 22.02
N GLY A 513 -1.57 -11.87 21.31
CA GLY A 513 -1.56 -11.88 19.85
C GLY A 513 -0.15 -11.75 19.30
N ASN A 514 -0.03 -11.90 17.99
CA ASN A 514 1.17 -11.58 17.24
C ASN A 514 0.81 -10.51 16.22
N THR A 515 1.50 -9.37 16.25
CA THR A 515 1.29 -8.29 15.27
C THR A 515 2.06 -8.49 13.98
N SER A 516 2.90 -9.52 13.87
CA SER A 516 3.57 -9.90 12.62
C SER A 516 2.56 -10.43 11.60
N ILE A 517 2.51 -9.80 10.42
CA ILE A 517 1.65 -10.20 9.29
C ILE A 517 2.47 -10.97 8.27
N ALA A 518 3.64 -10.44 7.91
CA ALA A 518 4.53 -11.02 6.91
C ALA A 518 5.98 -10.89 7.39
N GLU A 519 6.55 -11.99 7.86
CA GLU A 519 7.88 -12.03 8.48
C GLU A 519 9.02 -11.81 7.48
N ASP A 520 8.81 -12.25 6.23
CA ASP A 520 9.71 -12.11 5.08
C ASP A 520 9.99 -10.65 4.72
N VAL A 521 9.00 -9.79 4.86
CA VAL A 521 9.11 -8.34 4.62
C VAL A 521 9.14 -7.53 5.91
N GLU A 522 9.40 -8.15 7.07
CA GLU A 522 9.39 -7.49 8.39
C GLU A 522 8.12 -6.65 8.65
N PHE A 523 6.97 -7.07 8.12
CA PHE A 523 5.72 -6.33 8.25
C PHE A 523 4.99 -6.73 9.54
N SER A 524 4.90 -5.77 10.45
CA SER A 524 4.08 -5.86 11.65
C SER A 524 3.05 -4.74 11.72
N LEU A 525 1.82 -5.07 12.11
CA LEU A 525 0.77 -4.09 12.36
C LEU A 525 0.89 -3.52 13.78
N ASN A 526 1.50 -2.35 13.91
CA ASN A 526 1.65 -1.63 15.18
C ASN A 526 0.95 -0.27 15.14
N GLY A 527 0.55 0.21 16.31
CA GLY A 527 -0.01 1.54 16.47
C GLY A 527 -1.20 1.64 17.43
N PRO A 528 -1.73 2.86 17.60
CA PRO A 528 -2.80 3.15 18.55
C PRO A 528 -4.15 2.66 18.05
N VAL A 529 -4.81 1.88 18.89
CA VAL A 529 -6.21 1.50 18.75
C VAL A 529 -7.01 2.21 19.83
N SER A 530 -7.95 3.05 19.39
CA SER A 530 -8.78 3.89 20.24
C SER A 530 -10.22 3.43 20.23
N ILE A 531 -10.86 3.41 21.41
CA ILE A 531 -12.29 3.16 21.58
C ILE A 531 -12.89 4.33 22.36
N ILE A 532 -13.89 5.00 21.79
CA ILE A 532 -14.62 6.08 22.46
C ILE A 532 -15.93 5.53 23.02
N LEU A 533 -16.08 5.58 24.35
CA LEU A 533 -17.24 5.05 25.05
C LEU A 533 -18.45 6.00 24.98
N PRO A 534 -19.69 5.47 25.02
CA PRO A 534 -20.90 6.29 24.98
C PRO A 534 -21.03 7.16 26.22
N ARG A 535 -21.73 8.29 26.08
CA ARG A 535 -21.92 9.21 27.21
C ARG A 535 -22.60 8.53 28.39
N GLY A 536 -21.94 8.58 29.54
CA GLY A 536 -22.46 8.04 30.79
C GLY A 536 -22.11 6.58 31.05
N ILE A 537 -21.32 5.94 30.18
CA ILE A 537 -20.54 4.74 30.49
C ILE A 537 -19.07 5.15 30.57
N THR A 538 -18.41 4.79 31.66
CA THR A 538 -16.98 5.04 31.87
C THR A 538 -16.35 3.84 32.55
N ILE A 539 -15.07 3.65 32.35
CA ILE A 539 -14.24 2.65 33.00
C ILE A 539 -13.41 3.33 34.10
N GLU A 540 -13.40 2.74 35.29
CA GLU A 540 -12.65 3.15 36.49
C GLU A 540 -11.77 1.99 36.99
N ASP A 541 -10.83 2.29 37.90
CA ASP A 541 -9.90 1.32 38.50
C ASP A 541 -9.19 0.44 37.46
N VAL A 542 -8.64 1.09 36.43
CA VAL A 542 -7.92 0.39 35.37
C VAL A 542 -6.50 0.07 35.83
N GLU A 543 -6.17 -1.21 35.89
CA GLU A 543 -4.80 -1.71 36.09
C GLU A 543 -4.43 -2.57 34.89
N GLU A 544 -3.26 -2.32 34.31
CA GLU A 544 -2.72 -3.09 33.20
C GLU A 544 -1.37 -3.70 33.55
N SER A 545 -1.00 -4.79 32.90
CA SER A 545 0.32 -5.40 33.06
C SER A 545 1.41 -4.73 32.22
N ALA A 546 1.08 -4.21 31.02
CA ALA A 546 2.07 -3.78 30.03
C ALA A 546 2.43 -2.29 30.02
N GLY A 547 1.58 -1.40 30.53
CA GLY A 547 1.78 0.06 30.51
C GLY A 547 1.52 0.76 29.16
N LEU A 548 0.74 0.14 28.28
CA LEU A 548 0.40 0.52 26.92
C LEU A 548 -1.00 1.15 26.76
N LEU A 549 -1.82 1.20 27.82
CA LEU A 549 -3.16 1.79 27.79
C LEU A 549 -3.15 3.23 28.29
N THR A 550 -3.71 4.12 27.49
CA THR A 550 -3.91 5.53 27.84
C THR A 550 -5.40 5.87 27.84
N ILE A 551 -5.83 6.59 28.87
CA ILE A 551 -7.24 6.96 29.06
C ILE A 551 -7.34 8.48 29.06
N THR A 552 -8.10 9.01 28.11
CA THR A 552 -8.33 10.45 27.96
C THR A 552 -9.83 10.74 27.95
N ASN A 553 -10.20 12.02 28.07
CA ASN A 553 -11.59 12.47 27.96
C ASN A 553 -11.73 13.45 26.79
N GLU A 554 -12.59 13.12 25.85
CA GLU A 554 -12.90 13.94 24.68
C GLU A 554 -14.41 14.22 24.64
N GLY A 555 -14.80 15.50 24.57
CA GLY A 555 -16.21 15.88 24.41
C GLY A 555 -17.17 15.40 25.53
N GLY A 556 -16.64 15.12 26.72
CA GLY A 556 -17.38 14.54 27.85
C GLY A 556 -17.61 13.04 27.76
N ARG A 557 -16.88 12.35 26.88
CA ARG A 557 -16.83 10.89 26.70
C ARG A 557 -15.40 10.41 26.98
N GLN A 558 -15.27 9.18 27.41
CA GLN A 558 -13.97 8.58 27.71
C GLN A 558 -13.43 7.89 26.47
N LYS A 559 -12.18 8.19 26.12
CA LYS A 559 -11.43 7.56 25.02
C LYS A 559 -10.33 6.70 25.61
N LEU A 560 -10.33 5.42 25.24
CA LEU A 560 -9.33 4.44 25.64
C LEU A 560 -8.45 4.16 24.44
N THR A 561 -7.15 4.43 24.53
CA THR A 561 -6.19 4.21 23.46
C THR A 561 -5.15 3.21 23.92
N TYR A 562 -5.15 2.02 23.32
CA TYR A 562 -4.18 0.96 23.54
C TYR A 562 -3.16 0.96 22.40
N ASN A 563 -1.86 0.99 22.71
CA ASN A 563 -0.81 0.98 21.70
C ASN A 563 -0.25 -0.43 21.51
N PHE A 564 -0.52 -1.06 20.36
CA PHE A 564 -0.05 -2.40 20.09
C PHE A 564 1.45 -2.43 19.79
N PRO A 565 2.24 -3.25 20.50
CA PRO A 565 3.67 -3.39 20.25
C PRO A 565 3.94 -4.31 19.05
N VAL A 566 5.18 -4.27 18.55
CA VAL A 566 5.65 -5.14 17.46
C VAL A 566 5.93 -6.55 17.99
N GLY A 567 5.44 -7.59 17.30
CA GLY A 567 5.66 -9.00 17.58
C GLY A 567 4.61 -9.63 18.50
N GLU A 568 5.04 -10.67 19.24
CA GLU A 568 4.20 -11.34 20.23
C GLU A 568 3.98 -10.45 21.45
N TYR A 569 2.73 -10.39 21.89
CA TYR A 569 2.33 -9.67 23.10
C TYR A 569 1.30 -10.47 23.88
N ASP A 570 1.32 -10.27 25.20
CA ASP A 570 0.34 -10.80 26.15
C ASP A 570 0.10 -9.71 27.18
N ASP A 571 -1.13 -9.25 27.29
CA ASP A 571 -1.51 -8.23 28.26
C ASP A 571 -2.83 -8.59 28.94
N THR A 572 -2.94 -8.19 30.20
CA THR A 572 -4.15 -8.32 31.00
C THR A 572 -4.57 -6.94 31.48
N ILE A 573 -5.72 -6.49 31.02
CA ILE A 573 -6.35 -5.24 31.44
C ILE A 573 -7.42 -5.60 32.46
N SER A 574 -7.26 -5.11 33.68
CA SER A 574 -8.29 -5.17 34.72
C SER A 574 -8.99 -3.84 34.86
N PHE A 575 -10.31 -3.85 34.97
CA PHE A 575 -11.11 -2.64 34.97
C PHE A 575 -12.48 -2.82 35.64
N ARG A 576 -13.12 -1.69 35.94
CA ARG A 576 -14.52 -1.63 36.41
C ARG A 576 -15.34 -0.73 35.53
N VAL A 577 -16.55 -1.16 35.18
CA VAL A 577 -17.50 -0.37 34.42
C VAL A 577 -18.38 0.45 35.37
N LYS A 578 -18.46 1.75 35.13
CA LYS A 578 -19.36 2.67 35.81
C LYS A 578 -20.38 3.23 34.84
N VAL A 579 -21.65 3.04 35.19
CA VAL A 579 -22.80 3.53 34.44
C VAL A 579 -23.48 4.64 35.24
N SER A 580 -23.56 5.83 34.66
CA SER A 580 -24.18 6.99 35.28
C SER A 580 -25.70 6.84 35.41
N TRP A 581 -26.28 7.45 36.46
CA TRP A 581 -27.73 7.49 36.62
C TRP A 581 -28.45 8.19 35.46
N LEU A 582 -27.81 9.21 34.88
CA LEU A 582 -28.36 9.92 33.74
C LEU A 582 -28.60 8.98 32.57
N TYR A 583 -27.60 8.15 32.24
CA TYR A 583 -27.67 7.16 31.17
C TYR A 583 -28.79 6.13 31.42
N LEU A 584 -28.86 5.56 32.63
CA LEU A 584 -29.91 4.61 33.01
C LEU A 584 -31.32 5.24 32.94
N LEU A 585 -31.49 6.46 33.44
CA LEU A 585 -32.78 7.14 33.40
C LEU A 585 -33.22 7.44 31.97
N LEU A 586 -32.28 7.73 31.07
CA LEU A 586 -32.54 7.98 29.66
C LEU A 586 -32.98 6.69 28.95
N GLN A 587 -32.35 5.55 29.29
CA GLN A 587 -32.71 4.24 28.75
C GLN A 587 -34.08 3.75 29.26
N PHE A 588 -34.40 3.98 30.54
CA PHE A 588 -35.58 3.43 31.21
C PHE A 588 -36.66 4.47 31.56
N TRP A 589 -36.73 5.63 30.90
CA TRP A 589 -37.67 6.71 31.28
C TRP A 589 -39.16 6.32 31.17
N VAL A 590 -39.50 5.30 30.36
CA VAL A 590 -40.86 4.80 30.15
C VAL A 590 -41.44 4.13 31.41
N TYR A 591 -40.62 3.47 32.21
CA TYR A 591 -41.06 2.76 33.43
C TYR A 591 -41.58 3.70 34.52
N PRO A 592 -40.84 4.74 34.96
CA PRO A 592 -41.33 5.68 35.96
C PRO A 592 -42.52 6.50 35.42
N THR A 593 -42.58 6.82 34.13
CA THR A 593 -43.74 7.53 33.56
C THR A 593 -45.02 6.70 33.60
N PHE A 594 -44.95 5.39 33.32
CA PHE A 594 -46.08 4.48 33.48
C PHE A 594 -46.55 4.38 34.94
N VAL A 595 -45.61 4.25 35.89
CA VAL A 595 -45.92 4.23 37.33
C VAL A 595 -46.56 5.55 37.78
N ILE A 596 -46.03 6.69 37.32
CA ILE A 596 -46.59 8.03 37.60
C ILE A 596 -47.99 8.16 37.00
N ALA A 597 -48.23 7.65 35.78
CA ALA A 597 -49.55 7.66 35.14
C ALA A 597 -50.56 6.81 35.93
N LEU A 598 -50.17 5.61 36.38
CA LEU A 598 -51.00 4.76 37.25
C LEU A 598 -51.28 5.43 38.60
N LEU A 599 -50.29 6.09 39.21
CA LEU A 599 -50.46 6.88 40.43
C LEU A 599 -51.43 8.04 40.21
N ALA A 600 -51.29 8.78 39.11
CA ALA A 600 -52.20 9.86 38.74
C ALA A 600 -53.64 9.36 38.52
N LEU A 601 -53.83 8.22 37.84
CA LEU A 601 -55.13 7.58 37.67
C LEU A 601 -55.71 7.09 38.99
N PHE A 602 -54.90 6.49 39.87
CA PHE A 602 -55.30 6.05 41.20
C PHE A 602 -55.74 7.24 42.06
N ILE A 603 -54.96 8.32 42.08
CA ILE A 603 -55.29 9.57 42.77
C ILE A 603 -56.58 10.17 42.19
N ARG A 604 -56.75 10.21 40.87
CA ARG A 604 -57.96 10.69 40.19
C ARG A 604 -59.19 9.85 40.54
N ARG A 605 -59.07 8.51 40.58
CA ARG A 605 -60.14 7.58 40.97
C ARG A 605 -60.51 7.76 42.45
N ARG A 606 -59.52 7.93 43.33
CA ARG A 606 -59.72 8.18 44.77
C ARG A 606 -60.38 9.54 45.01
N ARG A 607 -59.97 10.58 44.27
CA ARG A 607 -60.60 11.91 44.28
C ARG A 607 -62.04 11.86 43.76
N ARG A 608 -62.33 11.15 42.66
CA ARG A 608 -63.71 10.93 42.16
C ARG A 608 -64.58 10.21 43.19
N LYS A 609 -64.09 9.11 43.78
CA LYS A 609 -64.82 8.38 44.85
C LYS A 609 -65.07 9.27 46.08
N LYS A 610 -64.11 10.10 46.49
CA LYS A 610 -64.30 11.07 47.58
C LYS A 610 -65.31 12.16 47.21
N ARG A 611 -65.31 12.68 45.98
CA ARG A 611 -66.31 13.65 45.49
C ARG A 611 -67.71 13.04 45.45
N LEU A 612 -67.87 11.82 44.92
CA LEU A 612 -69.14 11.08 44.91
C LEU A 612 -69.64 10.77 46.33
N LYS A 613 -68.77 10.36 47.26
CA LYS A 613 -69.15 10.15 48.67
C LYS A 613 -69.54 11.46 49.38
N LYS A 614 -68.87 12.58 49.10
CA LYS A 614 -69.26 13.90 49.61
C LYS A 614 -70.61 14.35 49.04
N ALA A 615 -70.86 14.15 47.74
CA ALA A 615 -72.15 14.44 47.12
C ALA A 615 -73.29 13.58 47.71
N ARG A 616 -73.06 12.28 47.94
CA ARG A 616 -74.03 11.40 48.62
C ARG A 616 -74.30 11.78 50.08
N LYS A 617 -73.27 12.22 50.82
CA LYS A 617 -73.44 12.74 52.20
C LYS A 617 -74.17 14.08 52.24
N ALA A 618 -73.91 14.98 51.29
CA ALA A 618 -74.63 16.23 51.15
C ALA A 618 -76.11 15.98 50.80
N ALA A 619 -76.39 15.05 49.87
CA ALA A 619 -77.75 14.62 49.54
C ALA A 619 -78.49 13.98 50.73
N ALA A 620 -77.79 13.20 51.56
CA ALA A 620 -78.36 12.61 52.78
C ALA A 620 -78.62 13.64 53.90
N GLN A 621 -77.83 14.72 53.97
CA GLN A 621 -78.07 15.83 54.91
C GLN A 621 -79.22 16.75 54.47
N THR A 622 -79.50 16.85 53.17
CA THR A 622 -80.72 17.52 52.66
C THR A 622 -81.99 16.68 52.81
N GLY A 623 -81.88 15.37 53.08
CA GLY A 623 -83.03 14.46 53.29
C GLY A 623 -83.63 14.45 54.69
N THR A 624 -83.13 15.26 55.65
CA THR A 624 -83.61 15.29 57.05
C THR A 624 -84.23 16.63 57.48
N LYS A 625 -84.62 17.47 56.52
CA LYS A 625 -85.53 18.61 56.74
C LYS A 625 -86.56 18.67 55.62
N VAL A 626 -87.57 17.80 55.68
CA VAL A 626 -88.84 18.02 54.98
C VAL A 626 -89.79 18.61 56.01
N ALA A 627 -89.97 19.93 55.98
CA ALA A 627 -91.19 20.54 56.48
C ALA A 627 -92.16 20.59 55.28
N ILE A 628 -93.10 19.65 55.26
CA ILE A 628 -94.21 19.64 54.31
C ILE A 628 -95.13 20.80 54.74
N GLY A 629 -95.26 21.82 53.89
CA GLY A 629 -96.25 22.89 54.05
C GLY A 629 -97.46 22.61 53.15
N ASP A 630 -98.65 22.67 53.74
CA ASP A 630 -99.97 22.31 53.17
C ASP A 630 -100.48 23.19 52.00
N SER A 631 -99.61 23.88 51.24
CA SER A 631 -100.04 24.80 50.18
C SER A 631 -99.76 24.35 48.74
N GLU A 632 -99.20 23.16 48.51
CA GLU A 632 -98.93 22.66 47.13
C GLU A 632 -99.86 21.52 46.68
N PHE A 633 -100.94 21.24 47.42
CA PHE A 633 -101.95 20.23 47.06
C PHE A 633 -103.06 20.75 46.12
N ALA A 634 -102.95 21.97 45.58
CA ALA A 634 -104.01 22.61 44.81
C ALA A 634 -103.82 22.61 43.28
N ASP A 635 -102.68 22.15 42.74
CA ASP A 635 -102.40 22.25 41.29
C ASP A 635 -102.43 20.90 40.54
N LEU A 636 -103.01 19.85 41.14
CA LEU A 636 -103.07 18.50 40.54
C LEU A 636 -104.49 17.95 40.37
N ARG A 637 -105.51 18.81 40.24
CA ARG A 637 -106.86 18.39 39.82
C ARG A 637 -107.24 19.04 38.49
N GLY A 638 -106.69 18.52 37.40
CA GLY A 638 -107.08 18.93 36.05
C GLY A 638 -106.56 18.00 34.96
N PHE A 639 -107.43 17.09 34.51
CA PHE A 639 -107.44 16.33 33.25
C PHE A 639 -106.88 14.89 33.18
N LYS A 640 -107.74 14.08 32.55
CA LYS A 640 -107.85 12.61 32.39
C LYS A 640 -106.91 12.08 31.28
N SER A 641 -106.23 10.95 31.46
CA SER A 641 -106.56 9.53 31.16
C SER A 641 -106.25 9.04 29.73
N GLU A 642 -105.35 8.06 29.65
CA GLU A 642 -105.35 6.81 28.85
C GLU A 642 -103.93 6.23 28.97
N GLY A 643 -103.63 4.98 29.34
CA GLY A 643 -104.41 3.84 29.80
C GLY A 643 -103.38 2.81 30.28
N LEU A 644 -103.56 2.34 31.51
CA LEU A 644 -102.83 1.24 32.14
C LEU A 644 -103.60 -0.07 31.86
N HIS A 645 -102.95 -1.21 32.15
CA HIS A 645 -103.39 -2.61 32.17
C HIS A 645 -102.96 -3.35 30.88
N GLY A 646 -101.99 -4.28 30.90
CA GLY A 646 -101.79 -5.41 31.82
C GLY A 646 -102.60 -6.59 31.28
N GLU A 647 -102.00 -7.64 30.72
CA GLU A 647 -101.73 -8.88 31.45
C GLU A 647 -101.05 -9.95 30.55
N LEU A 648 -100.20 -10.79 31.18
CA LEU A 648 -100.08 -12.26 31.09
C LEU A 648 -99.69 -13.02 29.80
N GLN A 649 -98.79 -14.00 30.04
CA GLN A 649 -98.62 -15.31 29.35
C GLN A 649 -98.06 -15.28 27.92
N GLN A 650 -97.37 -16.27 27.35
CA GLN A 650 -96.62 -17.47 27.76
C GLN A 650 -95.94 -17.95 26.44
N PHE A 651 -94.87 -18.74 26.56
CA PHE A 651 -94.08 -19.42 25.52
C PHE A 651 -94.72 -19.68 24.14
N GLU A 652 -93.95 -19.46 23.07
CA GLU A 652 -93.86 -20.41 21.95
C GLU A 652 -92.51 -20.28 21.21
N ASP A 653 -92.11 -21.38 20.57
CA ASP A 653 -90.75 -21.85 20.30
C ASP A 653 -90.54 -21.99 18.77
N TYR A 654 -89.27 -22.04 18.33
CA TYR A 654 -88.76 -22.46 17.01
C TYR A 654 -89.10 -21.71 15.69
N SER A 655 -88.04 -21.36 14.92
CA SER A 655 -87.69 -21.95 13.59
C SER A 655 -87.14 -20.96 12.53
N ILE A 656 -85.83 -21.08 12.29
CA ILE A 656 -85.07 -21.18 11.01
C ILE A 656 -85.76 -20.81 9.67
N ASN A 657 -85.13 -19.91 8.88
CA ASN A 657 -84.60 -20.13 7.49
C ASN A 657 -84.51 -18.83 6.64
N GLU A 658 -83.29 -18.51 6.24
CA GLU A 658 -82.77 -18.10 4.89
C GLU A 658 -83.48 -17.09 3.94
N PRO A 659 -82.69 -16.48 3.01
CA PRO A 659 -82.84 -15.11 2.48
C PRO A 659 -83.52 -15.07 1.10
N PRO A 660 -83.67 -13.90 0.41
CA PRO A 660 -82.67 -13.44 -0.60
C PRO A 660 -82.80 -11.89 -0.86
N PRO A 661 -82.33 -11.25 -1.98
CA PRO A 661 -81.48 -11.69 -3.10
C PRO A 661 -80.30 -10.76 -3.49
N MET A 662 -79.40 -11.31 -4.31
CA MET A 662 -78.48 -10.57 -5.20
C MET A 662 -79.20 -10.09 -6.47
N ILE A 663 -78.81 -8.94 -7.01
CA ILE A 663 -78.84 -8.64 -8.45
C ILE A 663 -77.49 -8.02 -8.84
N ASP A 664 -76.85 -8.73 -9.75
CA ASP A 664 -75.62 -8.44 -10.51
C ASP A 664 -75.91 -7.48 -11.69
N LEU A 665 -74.91 -6.72 -12.12
CA LEU A 665 -74.74 -6.23 -13.50
C LEU A 665 -73.39 -5.46 -13.65
N GLY A 666 -72.44 -6.07 -14.36
CA GLY A 666 -71.87 -5.45 -15.57
C GLY A 666 -70.49 -4.79 -15.50
N ASP A 667 -69.46 -5.61 -15.61
CA ASP A 667 -68.29 -5.55 -16.53
C ASP A 667 -68.01 -4.26 -17.35
N GLU A 668 -66.80 -3.67 -17.21
CA GLU A 668 -65.96 -3.17 -18.32
C GLU A 668 -64.54 -2.76 -17.87
N ARG A 669 -63.55 -3.56 -18.30
CA ARG A 669 -62.19 -3.29 -18.84
C ARG A 669 -61.31 -2.10 -18.34
N PHE A 670 -60.06 -2.48 -18.02
CA PHE A 670 -58.74 -1.86 -18.32
C PHE A 670 -58.65 -0.32 -18.47
N ASP A 671 -57.98 0.31 -17.50
CA ASP A 671 -56.66 0.93 -17.66
C ASP A 671 -55.91 0.91 -16.31
#